data_AF-A0A097QVW9-F1
#
_entry.id   AF-A0A097QVW9-F1
#
_cell.length_a   1.000
_cell.length_b   1.000
_cell.length_c   1.000
_cell.angle_alpha   90.00
_cell.angle_beta   90.00
_cell.angle_gamma   90.00
#
_symmetry.space_group_name_H-M   'P 1'
#
loop_
_entity.id
_entity.type
_entity.pdbx_description
1 polymer ?
#
loop_
_entity_poly.entity_id
_entity_poly.type
_entity_poly.pdbx_seq_one_letter_code
_entity_poly.pdbx_strand_id
1 'polypeptide(L)'
;MSLSWVASTTNILRIVSDLDRYRVWLKKFHEIDLTNDQEVSSEIFLGYKFFFDVAFRALLDDLVSVPWFDGEDEIFISALGRGVHLNNIPNSSEHVIFLKNIWYKHLEKVLLAKDWKDLKVRLKYLNLNVLEKFFEVFKCCIVPESPYSLEKLYWLWSIDDALVRYTDTQMGYPKPYVDILVPQTSKYYGNADEYLDIVFRGYVYTLQYLWYSLIGEERDFSKIPHLDKMHIADKIFGKEIQRELYSLIPKEEKEEVETRWIELERYIKWKSLDRFFGILNENFVKKLEKTYGIMHISPNNSELFRVRCKCDPIQILKKFYRPFPEPSFMESDKRKSYEDWKRYLDVEFLWLPLDTLSSAGGGTFNGAAAFIYLLSGLCEFKKKQRATNPTKVLRIKHPEDIGHRISYALLVESFGQLYNPPGWIVFYEVGTDFSGTGGSWYYEVEDVIKKYGKMLEVRDVVVPEEIFRKYLLNESVREVSNEYFQIESLKKRVLEYESHVQRLHEAMSSYRGLLPELLVYYLLSSGELPIKKFKDIKWRVTLGGEEIDILALDEDEVPWIFECKFNTHKEEFASIVDQLKRKKEQVEKAYKRTPVLYLVFLANKNQYELSYFEKYNINVLVLERELRKYLDINTIEKLLVDIPSISLDEIHSNLY
;
A
#
# COMPACT_ATOMS: atom_id res chain seq x y z
N MET A 1 18.88 -27.88 10.67
CA MET A 1 20.05 -27.06 11.05
C MET A 1 19.69 -26.01 12.11
N SER A 2 18.53 -25.36 12.05
CA SER A 2 18.07 -24.36 13.04
C SER A 2 17.95 -24.84 14.50
N LEU A 3 17.58 -26.11 14.74
CA LEU A 3 17.25 -26.55 16.10
C LEU A 3 18.39 -26.43 17.13
N SER A 4 19.63 -26.67 16.70
CA SER A 4 20.82 -26.52 17.57
C SER A 4 21.14 -25.06 17.88
N TRP A 5 20.86 -24.14 16.96
CA TRP A 5 20.97 -22.70 17.21
C TRP A 5 19.95 -22.23 18.26
N VAL A 6 18.68 -22.64 18.11
CA VAL A 6 17.64 -22.40 19.14
C VAL A 6 18.09 -22.98 20.48
N ALA A 7 18.65 -24.19 20.51
CA ALA A 7 19.15 -24.81 21.74
C ALA A 7 20.31 -24.04 22.37
N SER A 8 21.23 -23.53 21.55
CA SER A 8 22.36 -22.72 21.98
C SER A 8 21.91 -21.43 22.67
N THR A 9 21.08 -20.64 22.01
CA THR A 9 20.59 -19.37 22.55
C THR A 9 19.66 -19.59 23.75
N THR A 10 18.84 -20.64 23.75
CA THR A 10 18.05 -21.03 24.92
C THR A 10 18.95 -21.33 26.12
N ASN A 11 20.08 -22.00 25.91
CA ASN A 11 21.03 -22.29 26.99
C ASN A 11 21.77 -21.03 27.47
N ILE A 12 22.16 -20.12 26.56
CA ILE A 12 22.69 -18.80 26.93
C ILE A 12 21.69 -18.06 27.82
N LEU A 13 20.43 -17.93 27.38
CA LEU A 13 19.35 -17.29 28.14
C LEU A 13 19.16 -17.94 29.51
N ARG A 14 19.20 -19.28 29.59
CA ARG A 14 19.12 -20.01 30.87
C ARG A 14 20.27 -19.62 31.80
N ILE A 15 21.51 -19.57 31.31
CA ILE A 15 22.70 -19.19 32.09
C ILE A 15 22.55 -17.77 32.61
N VAL A 16 22.32 -16.79 31.73
CA VAL A 16 22.33 -15.38 32.13
C VAL A 16 21.12 -15.00 32.99
N SER A 17 20.02 -15.75 32.90
CA SER A 17 18.80 -15.50 33.70
C SER A 17 18.91 -15.89 35.18
N ASP A 18 19.99 -16.55 35.61
CA ASP A 18 20.28 -16.77 37.03
C ASP A 18 20.80 -15.47 37.68
N LEU A 19 19.85 -14.58 37.94
CA LEU A 19 20.14 -13.24 38.48
C LEU A 19 20.83 -13.28 39.85
N ASP A 20 20.57 -14.32 40.65
CA ASP A 20 21.19 -14.45 41.96
C ASP A 20 22.69 -14.79 41.81
N ARG A 21 23.04 -15.73 40.92
CA ARG A 21 24.46 -16.00 40.61
C ARG A 21 25.14 -14.81 39.96
N TYR A 22 24.47 -14.10 39.05
CA TYR A 22 25.02 -12.90 38.42
C TYR A 22 25.38 -11.81 39.45
N ARG A 23 24.50 -11.56 40.43
CA ARG A 23 24.76 -10.59 41.51
C ARG A 23 25.91 -10.99 42.41
N VAL A 24 25.96 -12.27 42.79
CA VAL A 24 27.08 -12.80 43.60
C VAL A 24 28.40 -12.66 42.84
N TRP A 25 28.38 -12.95 41.53
CA TRP A 25 29.54 -12.79 40.67
C TRP A 25 29.99 -11.32 40.58
N LEU A 26 29.08 -10.37 40.28
CA LEU A 26 29.41 -8.94 40.23
C LEU A 26 30.04 -8.44 41.52
N LYS A 27 29.45 -8.80 42.67
CA LYS A 27 29.96 -8.40 43.98
C LYS A 27 31.32 -9.00 44.28
N LYS A 28 31.53 -10.27 43.94
CA LYS A 28 32.78 -10.99 44.23
C LYS A 28 33.92 -10.56 43.30
N PHE A 29 33.66 -10.44 42.00
CA PHE A 29 34.68 -10.25 40.97
C PHE A 29 34.94 -8.79 40.61
N HIS A 30 33.94 -7.94 40.74
CA HIS A 30 34.03 -6.53 40.35
C HIS A 30 33.80 -5.58 41.52
N GLU A 31 33.56 -6.10 42.73
CA GLU A 31 33.24 -5.32 43.92
C GLU A 31 32.00 -4.42 43.75
N ILE A 32 31.12 -4.77 42.80
CA ILE A 32 29.90 -4.01 42.49
C ILE A 32 28.74 -4.57 43.31
N ASP A 33 28.24 -3.79 44.26
CA ASP A 33 27.00 -4.08 44.96
C ASP A 33 25.85 -3.23 44.39
N LEU A 34 24.94 -3.89 43.65
CA LEU A 34 23.81 -3.26 42.99
C LEU A 34 22.80 -2.59 43.96
N THR A 35 22.94 -2.80 45.27
CA THR A 35 22.12 -2.14 46.30
C THR A 35 22.67 -0.81 46.79
N ASN A 36 23.97 -0.55 46.60
CA ASN A 36 24.65 0.58 47.25
C ASN A 36 24.94 1.74 46.28
N ASP A 37 25.12 1.45 44.99
CA ASP A 37 25.40 2.45 43.96
C ASP A 37 24.26 2.49 42.94
N GLN A 38 23.36 3.47 43.07
CA GLN A 38 22.15 3.54 42.27
C GLN A 38 22.40 3.94 40.81
N GLU A 39 23.46 4.72 40.54
CA GLU A 39 23.83 5.13 39.19
C GLU A 39 24.39 3.94 38.43
N VAL A 40 25.41 3.28 38.99
CA VAL A 40 26.02 2.08 38.39
C VAL A 40 24.98 0.96 38.27
N SER A 41 24.12 0.78 39.28
CA SER A 41 23.04 -0.21 39.24
C SER A 41 22.05 0.04 38.11
N SER A 42 21.76 1.31 37.78
CA SER A 42 20.87 1.69 36.69
C SER A 42 21.49 1.44 35.32
N GLU A 43 22.76 1.79 35.11
CA GLU A 43 23.49 1.50 33.87
C GLU A 43 23.60 -0.02 33.63
N ILE A 44 23.96 -0.78 34.66
CA ILE A 44 24.06 -2.23 34.57
C ILE A 44 22.69 -2.84 34.28
N PHE A 45 21.62 -2.34 34.90
CA PHE A 45 20.27 -2.82 34.66
C PHE A 45 19.84 -2.67 33.20
N LEU A 46 20.08 -1.49 32.60
CA LEU A 46 19.75 -1.23 31.20
C LEU A 46 20.57 -2.12 30.26
N GLY A 47 21.88 -2.22 30.48
CA GLY A 47 22.73 -3.08 29.65
C GLY A 47 22.44 -4.57 29.80
N TYR A 48 22.06 -5.02 31.00
CA TYR A 48 21.63 -6.40 31.23
C TYR A 48 20.32 -6.70 30.48
N LYS A 49 19.34 -5.78 30.49
CA LYS A 49 18.13 -5.90 29.67
C LYS A 49 18.45 -5.88 28.17
N PHE A 50 19.41 -5.06 27.75
CA PHE A 50 19.87 -5.03 26.36
C PHE A 50 20.47 -6.36 25.91
N PHE A 51 21.26 -7.02 26.77
CA PHE A 51 21.75 -8.37 26.50
C PHE A 51 20.61 -9.36 26.24
N PHE A 52 19.55 -9.30 27.05
CA PHE A 52 18.34 -10.11 26.82
C PHE A 52 17.65 -9.77 25.50
N ASP A 53 17.57 -8.50 25.10
CA ASP A 53 17.00 -8.13 23.81
C ASP A 53 17.78 -8.76 22.66
N VAL A 54 19.11 -8.62 22.66
CA VAL A 54 20.00 -9.24 21.66
C VAL A 54 19.79 -10.76 21.62
N ALA A 55 19.72 -11.41 22.78
CA ALA A 55 19.49 -12.85 22.86
C ALA A 55 18.08 -13.28 22.42
N PHE A 56 17.06 -12.45 22.66
CA PHE A 56 15.70 -12.73 22.20
C PHE A 56 15.55 -12.56 20.69
N ARG A 57 16.23 -11.56 20.10
CA ARG A 57 16.33 -11.39 18.64
C ARG A 57 17.00 -12.59 18.00
N ALA A 58 18.15 -13.01 18.54
CA ALA A 58 18.84 -14.23 18.10
C ALA A 58 17.92 -15.47 18.16
N LEU A 59 17.16 -15.62 19.26
CA LEU A 59 16.22 -16.72 19.42
C LEU A 59 15.10 -16.67 18.37
N LEU A 60 14.54 -15.49 18.08
CA LEU A 60 13.50 -15.33 17.08
C LEU A 60 14.00 -15.66 15.67
N ASP A 61 15.17 -15.13 15.29
CA ASP A 61 15.82 -15.41 14.02
C ASP A 61 16.05 -16.93 13.84
N ASP A 62 16.55 -17.61 14.87
CA ASP A 62 16.72 -19.07 14.86
C ASP A 62 15.38 -19.81 14.68
N LEU A 63 14.30 -19.29 15.28
CA LEU A 63 12.95 -19.82 15.18
C LEU A 63 12.28 -19.54 13.82
N VAL A 64 12.77 -18.61 13.01
CA VAL A 64 12.30 -18.42 11.62
C VAL A 64 12.63 -19.64 10.76
N SER A 65 13.74 -20.31 11.06
CA SER A 65 14.25 -21.40 10.22
C SER A 65 13.93 -22.80 10.75
N VAL A 66 13.08 -22.94 11.78
CA VAL A 66 12.75 -24.26 12.34
C VAL A 66 11.80 -25.06 11.45
N PRO A 67 12.12 -26.33 11.14
CA PRO A 67 11.31 -27.15 10.24
C PRO A 67 10.04 -27.71 10.90
N TRP A 68 9.61 -27.14 12.03
CA TRP A 68 8.40 -27.58 12.75
C TRP A 68 7.12 -27.06 12.13
N PHE A 69 7.22 -26.04 11.28
CA PHE A 69 6.09 -25.42 10.63
C PHE A 69 6.03 -25.97 9.20
N ASP A 70 4.92 -26.66 8.90
CA ASP A 70 4.64 -27.13 7.55
C ASP A 70 4.20 -25.94 6.69
N GLY A 71 4.89 -25.73 5.57
CA GLY A 71 4.46 -24.80 4.51
C GLY A 71 5.37 -23.60 4.28
N GLU A 72 5.45 -23.19 3.03
CA GLU A 72 6.00 -21.90 2.63
C GLU A 72 4.89 -20.84 2.82
N ASP A 73 4.88 -20.18 3.97
CA ASP A 73 4.04 -18.98 4.17
C ASP A 73 4.67 -17.83 3.39
N GLU A 74 4.23 -17.66 2.15
CA GLU A 74 4.75 -16.64 1.24
C GLU A 74 4.57 -15.21 1.77
N ILE A 75 3.49 -14.93 2.51
CA ILE A 75 3.31 -13.61 3.14
C ILE A 75 4.45 -13.39 4.14
N PHE A 76 4.75 -14.40 4.97
CA PHE A 76 5.83 -14.29 5.95
C PHE A 76 7.22 -14.22 5.29
N ILE A 77 7.49 -15.04 4.27
CA ILE A 77 8.76 -15.04 3.53
C ILE A 77 9.00 -13.68 2.85
N SER A 78 7.99 -13.14 2.18
CA SER A 78 8.09 -11.84 1.53
C SER A 78 8.25 -10.70 2.54
N ALA A 79 7.51 -10.75 3.65
CA ALA A 79 7.66 -9.80 4.76
C ALA A 79 9.09 -9.80 5.32
N LEU A 80 9.68 -10.98 5.55
CA LEU A 80 11.06 -11.14 5.99
C LEU A 80 12.05 -10.54 5.00
N GLY A 81 11.91 -10.87 3.72
CA GLY A 81 12.78 -10.34 2.66
C GLY A 81 12.72 -8.82 2.54
N ARG A 82 11.56 -8.22 2.84
CA ARG A 82 11.38 -6.76 2.78
C ARG A 82 11.89 -6.01 4.01
N GLY A 83 12.03 -6.66 5.15
CA GLY A 83 12.36 -5.97 6.39
C GLY A 83 11.18 -5.72 7.33
N VAL A 84 10.04 -6.40 7.18
CA VAL A 84 8.79 -6.05 7.86
C VAL A 84 8.77 -6.58 9.29
N HIS A 85 8.47 -5.69 10.22
CA HIS A 85 8.35 -6.03 11.63
C HIS A 85 7.16 -6.95 11.92
N LEU A 86 7.33 -7.86 12.88
CA LEU A 86 6.42 -8.93 13.26
C LEU A 86 5.01 -8.46 13.66
N ASN A 87 4.85 -7.27 14.24
CA ASN A 87 3.53 -6.67 14.51
C ASN A 87 2.77 -6.23 13.26
N ASN A 88 3.49 -6.00 12.16
CA ASN A 88 2.95 -5.58 10.87
C ASN A 88 2.82 -6.75 9.89
N ILE A 89 3.15 -7.98 10.30
CA ILE A 89 2.87 -9.19 9.51
C ILE A 89 1.48 -9.69 9.92
N PRO A 90 0.55 -10.03 9.01
CA PRO A 90 -0.73 -10.66 9.34
C PRO A 90 -0.55 -12.02 10.03
N ASN A 91 -1.59 -12.60 10.65
CA ASN A 91 -1.49 -13.99 11.11
C ASN A 91 -1.66 -14.99 9.96
N SER A 92 -0.79 -14.90 8.95
CA SER A 92 -0.84 -15.70 7.71
C SER A 92 -0.58 -17.19 7.94
N SER A 93 0.11 -17.56 9.02
CA SER A 93 0.38 -18.95 9.40
C SER A 93 0.46 -19.16 10.91
N GLU A 94 0.39 -20.43 11.33
CA GLU A 94 0.65 -20.83 12.71
C GLU A 94 2.06 -20.43 13.16
N HIS A 95 3.03 -20.37 12.23
CA HIS A 95 4.40 -19.94 12.50
C HIS A 95 4.45 -18.47 12.91
N VAL A 96 3.79 -17.58 12.15
CA VAL A 96 3.72 -16.15 12.49
C VAL A 96 3.01 -15.96 13.83
N ILE A 97 1.91 -16.67 14.07
CA ILE A 97 1.19 -16.65 15.36
C ILE A 97 2.12 -17.09 16.50
N PHE A 98 2.87 -18.17 16.30
CA PHE A 98 3.83 -18.68 17.27
C PHE A 98 4.90 -17.63 17.60
N LEU A 99 5.55 -17.03 16.59
CA LEU A 99 6.58 -16.01 16.78
C LEU A 99 6.01 -14.79 17.53
N LYS A 100 4.83 -14.31 17.15
CA LYS A 100 4.14 -13.19 17.83
C LYS A 100 3.84 -13.51 19.29
N ASN A 101 3.38 -14.71 19.59
CA ASN A 101 3.11 -15.13 20.96
C ASN A 101 4.39 -15.23 21.78
N ILE A 102 5.45 -15.84 21.24
CA ILE A 102 6.76 -15.91 21.89
C ILE A 102 7.23 -14.50 22.23
N TRP A 103 7.27 -13.60 21.25
CA TRP A 103 7.73 -12.23 21.47
C TRP A 103 6.83 -11.44 22.42
N TYR A 104 5.58 -11.13 22.04
CA TYR A 104 4.74 -10.14 22.74
C TYR A 104 4.14 -10.67 24.05
N LYS A 105 3.92 -11.99 24.19
CA LYS A 105 3.36 -12.55 25.43
C LYS A 105 4.43 -13.01 26.42
N HIS A 106 5.67 -13.24 25.97
CA HIS A 106 6.70 -13.81 26.84
C HIS A 106 8.02 -13.02 26.86
N LEU A 107 8.71 -12.89 25.74
CA LEU A 107 10.06 -12.29 25.71
C LEU A 107 10.04 -10.79 26.04
N GLU A 108 9.16 -10.03 25.38
CA GLU A 108 9.00 -8.58 25.60
C GLU A 108 8.74 -8.25 27.07
N LYS A 109 8.07 -9.15 27.81
CA LYS A 109 7.78 -8.91 29.22
C LYS A 109 9.04 -8.74 30.05
N VAL A 110 10.13 -9.43 29.74
CA VAL A 110 11.41 -9.24 30.44
C VAL A 110 11.98 -7.84 30.17
N LEU A 111 11.89 -7.36 28.92
CA LEU A 111 12.35 -6.03 28.53
C LEU A 111 11.50 -4.89 29.13
N LEU A 112 10.25 -5.18 29.51
CA LEU A 112 9.38 -4.23 30.21
C LEU A 112 9.59 -4.19 31.73
N ALA A 113 10.56 -4.93 32.27
CA ALA A 113 10.90 -4.85 33.68
C ALA A 113 11.32 -3.42 34.07
N LYS A 114 10.75 -2.92 35.17
CA LYS A 114 11.01 -1.54 35.66
C LYS A 114 12.23 -1.44 36.55
N ASP A 115 12.51 -2.51 37.30
CA ASP A 115 13.60 -2.59 38.23
C ASP A 115 14.09 -4.04 38.35
N TRP A 116 15.17 -4.23 39.11
CA TRP A 116 15.79 -5.53 39.35
C TRP A 116 14.87 -6.56 40.04
N LYS A 117 13.90 -6.13 40.86
CA LYS A 117 12.97 -7.02 41.57
C LYS A 117 11.91 -7.53 40.59
N ASP A 118 11.34 -6.65 39.79
CA ASP A 118 10.41 -6.99 38.70
C ASP A 118 11.09 -7.90 37.67
N LEU A 119 12.34 -7.59 37.30
CA LEU A 119 13.13 -8.43 36.40
C LEU A 119 13.31 -9.85 36.92
N LYS A 120 13.64 -10.02 38.22
CA LYS A 120 13.78 -11.34 38.85
C LYS A 120 12.52 -12.20 38.68
N VAL A 121 11.35 -11.61 38.91
CA VAL A 121 10.06 -12.30 38.77
C VAL A 121 9.83 -12.73 37.32
N ARG A 122 10.12 -11.85 36.37
CA ARG A 122 9.93 -12.10 34.93
C ARG A 122 10.92 -13.13 34.39
N LEU A 123 12.17 -13.12 34.82
CA LEU A 123 13.17 -14.13 34.46
C LEU A 123 12.81 -15.51 35.02
N LYS A 124 12.29 -15.59 36.25
CA LYS A 124 11.76 -16.85 36.80
C LYS A 124 10.61 -17.38 35.94
N TYR A 125 9.71 -16.51 35.51
CA TYR A 125 8.63 -16.89 34.60
C TYR A 125 9.19 -17.37 33.25
N LEU A 126 10.12 -16.63 32.64
CA LEU A 126 10.77 -16.97 31.37
C LEU A 126 11.38 -18.37 31.42
N ASN A 127 12.17 -18.67 32.45
CA ASN A 127 12.80 -19.97 32.63
C ASN A 127 11.75 -21.10 32.65
N LEU A 128 10.83 -21.03 33.62
CA LEU A 128 9.88 -22.11 33.88
C LEU A 128 8.84 -22.28 32.76
N ASN A 129 8.46 -21.19 32.10
CA ASN A 129 7.35 -21.21 31.15
C ASN A 129 7.80 -21.15 29.70
N VAL A 130 9.03 -20.77 29.38
CA VAL A 130 9.48 -20.66 27.99
C VAL A 130 10.66 -21.58 27.75
N LEU A 131 11.78 -21.34 28.44
CA LEU A 131 13.02 -22.04 28.16
C LEU A 131 12.92 -23.53 28.48
N GLU A 132 12.28 -23.92 29.58
CA GLU A 132 12.07 -25.33 29.91
C GLU A 132 11.24 -26.07 28.84
N LYS A 133 10.32 -25.39 28.16
CA LYS A 133 9.54 -26.00 27.06
C LYS A 133 10.39 -26.24 25.82
N PHE A 134 11.30 -25.33 25.50
CA PHE A 134 12.30 -25.58 24.47
C PHE A 134 13.23 -26.73 24.84
N PHE A 135 13.70 -26.81 26.09
CA PHE A 135 14.50 -27.95 26.55
C PHE A 135 13.75 -29.28 26.49
N GLU A 136 12.44 -29.32 26.79
CA GLU A 136 11.60 -30.49 26.59
C GLU A 136 11.60 -30.94 25.11
N VAL A 137 11.47 -30.00 24.16
CA VAL A 137 11.57 -30.29 22.73
C VAL A 137 12.96 -30.82 22.37
N PHE A 138 14.03 -30.17 22.84
CA PHE A 138 15.40 -30.57 22.52
C PHE A 138 15.73 -31.97 23.02
N LYS A 139 15.32 -32.33 24.24
CA LYS A 139 15.47 -33.69 24.79
C LYS A 139 14.78 -34.74 23.93
N CYS A 140 13.69 -34.36 23.28
CA CYS A 140 12.94 -35.23 22.39
C CYS A 140 13.53 -35.31 20.97
N CYS A 141 14.11 -34.21 20.46
CA CYS A 141 14.48 -34.06 19.06
C CYS A 141 15.97 -34.17 18.75
N ILE A 142 16.84 -33.88 19.70
CA ILE A 142 18.29 -33.95 19.50
C ILE A 142 18.79 -35.28 20.06
N VAL A 143 19.44 -36.05 19.19
CA VAL A 143 20.12 -37.29 19.55
C VAL A 143 21.63 -37.03 19.46
N PRO A 144 22.33 -36.93 20.61
CA PRO A 144 23.79 -36.77 20.61
C PRO A 144 24.49 -37.98 20.00
N GLU A 145 25.58 -37.74 19.27
CA GLU A 145 26.51 -38.79 18.87
C GLU A 145 27.47 -39.11 20.00
N SER A 146 27.80 -40.38 20.20
CA SER A 146 28.79 -40.78 21.21
C SER A 146 30.15 -40.17 20.85
N PRO A 147 30.91 -39.59 21.81
CA PRO A 147 30.74 -39.68 23.26
C PRO A 147 30.00 -38.50 23.91
N TYR A 148 29.32 -37.64 23.15
CA TYR A 148 28.74 -36.41 23.65
C TYR A 148 27.40 -36.66 24.38
N SER A 149 27.18 -35.94 25.48
CA SER A 149 25.87 -35.83 26.11
C SER A 149 25.12 -34.61 25.59
N LEU A 150 23.81 -34.57 25.81
CA LEU A 150 22.99 -33.44 25.39
C LEU A 150 23.39 -32.14 26.11
N GLU A 151 23.69 -32.21 27.41
CA GLU A 151 24.22 -31.08 28.18
C GLU A 151 25.55 -30.60 27.63
N LYS A 152 26.40 -31.53 27.19
CA LYS A 152 27.69 -31.20 26.58
C LYS A 152 27.51 -30.46 25.26
N LEU A 153 26.54 -30.88 24.44
CA LEU A 153 26.20 -30.19 23.19
C LEU A 153 25.69 -28.77 23.45
N TYR A 154 24.77 -28.59 24.41
CA TYR A 154 24.30 -27.24 24.78
C TYR A 154 25.46 -26.33 25.18
N TRP A 155 26.39 -26.84 25.96
CA TRP A 155 27.58 -26.10 26.38
C TRP A 155 28.48 -25.73 25.20
N LEU A 156 28.81 -26.70 24.33
CA LEU A 156 29.64 -26.47 23.13
C LEU A 156 29.00 -25.45 22.19
N TRP A 157 27.71 -25.59 21.90
CA TRP A 157 27.00 -24.66 21.03
C TRP A 157 26.92 -23.27 21.63
N SER A 158 26.68 -23.14 22.94
CA SER A 158 26.67 -21.83 23.60
C SER A 158 28.02 -21.12 23.57
N ILE A 159 29.13 -21.85 23.50
CA ILE A 159 30.47 -21.27 23.32
C ILE A 159 30.60 -20.65 21.93
N ASP A 160 30.26 -21.40 20.88
CA ASP A 160 30.30 -20.90 19.50
C ASP A 160 29.36 -19.70 19.33
N ASP A 161 28.15 -19.81 19.87
CA ASP A 161 27.14 -18.77 19.80
C ASP A 161 27.55 -17.51 20.58
N ALA A 162 28.04 -17.64 21.82
CA ALA A 162 28.61 -16.54 22.59
C ALA A 162 29.75 -15.83 21.84
N LEU A 163 30.58 -16.58 21.12
CA LEU A 163 31.68 -16.05 20.32
C LEU A 163 31.14 -15.28 19.10
N VAL A 164 30.34 -15.92 18.27
CA VAL A 164 29.94 -15.43 16.94
C VAL A 164 28.82 -14.38 16.97
N ARG A 165 27.90 -14.45 17.95
CA ARG A 165 26.74 -13.53 18.00
C ARG A 165 26.85 -12.44 19.05
N TYR A 166 27.53 -12.70 20.16
CA TYR A 166 27.55 -11.77 21.29
C TYR A 166 28.89 -11.06 21.48
N THR A 167 30.00 -11.73 21.13
CA THR A 167 31.35 -11.17 21.24
C THR A 167 31.80 -10.46 19.97
N ASP A 168 31.45 -10.99 18.79
CA ASP A 168 31.66 -10.29 17.51
C ASP A 168 30.79 -9.03 17.46
N THR A 169 31.47 -7.89 17.53
CA THR A 169 30.90 -6.54 17.50
C THR A 169 31.55 -5.68 16.43
N GLN A 170 32.08 -6.30 15.37
CA GLN A 170 32.79 -5.61 14.28
C GLN A 170 31.99 -4.47 13.62
N MET A 171 30.65 -4.55 13.69
CA MET A 171 29.71 -3.55 13.17
C MET A 171 29.42 -2.41 14.15
N GLY A 172 30.06 -2.39 15.34
CA GLY A 172 29.80 -1.40 16.39
C GLY A 172 28.62 -1.76 17.31
N TYR A 173 28.15 -3.00 17.26
CA TYR A 173 27.11 -3.57 18.12
C TYR A 173 27.09 -5.11 17.97
N PRO A 174 26.44 -5.86 18.86
CA PRO A 174 26.32 -7.32 18.75
C PRO A 174 25.50 -7.72 17.53
N LYS A 175 25.93 -8.76 16.81
CA LYS A 175 25.34 -9.15 15.51
C LYS A 175 23.80 -9.26 15.49
N PRO A 176 23.11 -9.88 16.47
CA PRO A 176 21.65 -9.98 16.49
C PRO A 176 20.91 -8.68 16.79
N TYR A 177 21.61 -7.59 17.13
CA TYR A 177 20.94 -6.32 17.47
C TYR A 177 20.19 -5.72 16.28
N VAL A 178 20.74 -5.86 15.07
CA VAL A 178 20.08 -5.47 13.82
C VAL A 178 19.28 -6.66 13.31
N ASP A 179 18.16 -6.90 14.00
CA ASP A 179 17.17 -7.88 13.59
C ASP A 179 16.00 -7.18 12.89
N ILE A 180 15.53 -7.81 11.82
CA ILE A 180 14.50 -7.29 10.93
C ILE A 180 13.09 -7.44 11.52
N LEU A 181 12.85 -8.52 12.26
CA LEU A 181 11.52 -8.89 12.73
C LEU A 181 11.03 -8.03 13.87
N VAL A 182 11.92 -7.51 14.71
CA VAL A 182 11.51 -6.72 15.87
C VAL A 182 11.97 -5.27 15.71
N PRO A 183 11.07 -4.28 15.84
CA PRO A 183 11.47 -2.89 15.72
C PRO A 183 12.44 -2.49 16.85
N GLN A 184 13.44 -1.69 16.52
CA GLN A 184 14.28 -1.00 17.50
C GLN A 184 13.49 0.21 18.03
N THR A 185 12.55 -0.03 18.94
CA THR A 185 11.63 1.04 19.40
C THR A 185 12.19 1.84 20.58
N SER A 186 11.93 3.15 20.58
CA SER A 186 12.13 4.03 21.74
C SER A 186 11.35 3.59 22.98
N LYS A 187 10.31 2.77 22.82
CA LYS A 187 9.53 2.17 23.93
C LYS A 187 10.43 1.43 24.93
N TYR A 188 11.50 0.81 24.46
CA TYR A 188 12.46 0.13 25.31
C TYR A 188 13.70 0.99 25.60
N TYR A 189 14.02 1.91 24.68
CA TYR A 189 15.38 2.46 24.50
C TYR A 189 15.50 3.99 24.56
N GLY A 190 14.39 4.73 24.61
CA GLY A 190 14.44 6.20 24.56
C GLY A 190 14.98 6.71 23.22
N ASN A 191 15.84 7.74 23.26
CA ASN A 191 16.51 8.25 22.07
C ASN A 191 17.55 7.24 21.56
N ALA A 192 17.37 6.73 20.33
CA ALA A 192 18.16 5.64 19.77
C ALA A 192 19.66 5.97 19.62
N ASP A 193 20.00 7.26 19.44
CA ASP A 193 21.37 7.67 19.13
C ASP A 193 22.33 7.53 20.32
N GLU A 194 21.86 7.78 21.54
CA GLU A 194 22.68 7.68 22.77
C GLU A 194 22.51 6.31 23.46
N TYR A 195 21.51 5.53 23.07
CA TYR A 195 21.13 4.33 23.80
C TYR A 195 22.24 3.27 23.86
N LEU A 196 22.96 3.06 22.75
CA LEU A 196 24.07 2.10 22.67
C LEU A 196 25.24 2.45 23.62
N ASP A 197 25.43 3.73 23.94
CA ASP A 197 26.46 4.14 24.90
C ASP A 197 26.04 3.86 26.34
N ILE A 198 24.77 4.11 26.65
CA ILE A 198 24.15 3.88 27.97
C ILE A 198 24.19 2.39 28.33
N VAL A 199 23.87 1.51 27.38
CA VAL A 199 23.75 0.06 27.65
C VAL A 199 25.05 -0.71 27.62
N PHE A 200 26.11 -0.14 27.05
CA PHE A 200 27.38 -0.83 26.85
C PHE A 200 27.89 -1.49 28.13
N ARG A 201 27.93 -0.73 29.24
CA ARG A 201 28.51 -1.21 30.50
C ARG A 201 27.80 -2.47 31.02
N GLY A 202 26.47 -2.42 31.14
CA GLY A 202 25.70 -3.58 31.60
C GLY A 202 25.74 -4.75 30.63
N TYR A 203 25.77 -4.49 29.32
CA TYR A 203 25.92 -5.53 28.30
C TYR A 203 27.21 -6.30 28.48
N VAL A 204 28.33 -5.59 28.63
CA VAL A 204 29.66 -6.20 28.75
C VAL A 204 29.81 -6.98 30.04
N TYR A 205 29.31 -6.48 31.17
CA TYR A 205 29.30 -7.28 32.41
C TYR A 205 28.49 -8.58 32.25
N THR A 206 27.37 -8.52 31.54
CA THR A 206 26.52 -9.70 31.28
C THR A 206 27.23 -10.71 30.38
N LEU A 207 27.88 -10.23 29.31
CA LEU A 207 28.68 -11.04 28.40
C LEU A 207 29.90 -11.66 29.10
N GLN A 208 30.60 -10.88 29.93
CA GLN A 208 31.72 -11.36 30.73
C GLN A 208 31.27 -12.43 31.73
N TYR A 209 30.10 -12.27 32.36
CA TYR A 209 29.49 -13.29 33.21
C TYR A 209 29.10 -14.57 32.44
N LEU A 210 28.59 -14.43 31.22
CA LEU A 210 28.31 -15.57 30.36
C LEU A 210 29.59 -16.37 30.11
N TRP A 211 30.67 -15.70 29.72
CA TRP A 211 31.97 -16.35 29.52
C TRP A 211 32.51 -16.99 30.79
N TYR A 212 32.41 -16.32 31.94
CA TYR A 212 32.75 -16.88 33.24
C TYR A 212 31.98 -18.20 33.49
N SER A 213 30.69 -18.20 33.20
CA SER A 213 29.83 -19.37 33.41
C SER A 213 30.10 -20.51 32.41
N LEU A 214 30.48 -20.19 31.17
CA LEU A 214 30.80 -21.18 30.13
C LEU A 214 32.19 -21.79 30.32
N ILE A 215 33.20 -21.02 30.71
CA ILE A 215 34.57 -21.52 30.89
C ILE A 215 34.68 -22.39 32.15
N GLY A 216 33.90 -22.08 33.19
CA GLY A 216 33.97 -22.78 34.47
C GLY A 216 34.85 -22.03 35.46
N GLU A 217 35.38 -22.75 36.46
CA GLU A 217 36.05 -22.20 37.65
C GLU A 217 36.89 -20.92 37.42
N GLU A 218 36.91 -20.06 38.45
CA GLU A 218 37.69 -18.82 38.50
C GLU A 218 39.14 -18.96 37.99
N ARG A 219 39.76 -20.12 38.23
CA ARG A 219 41.13 -20.44 37.80
C ARG A 219 41.30 -20.58 36.29
N ASP A 220 40.29 -21.05 35.56
CA ASP A 220 40.38 -21.23 34.10
C ASP A 220 39.97 -19.95 33.37
N PHE A 221 38.99 -19.23 33.91
CA PHE A 221 38.62 -17.90 33.42
C PHE A 221 39.80 -16.92 33.47
N SER A 222 40.54 -16.88 34.58
CA SER A 222 41.69 -15.98 34.75
C SER A 222 42.91 -16.33 33.89
N LYS A 223 42.93 -17.49 33.22
CA LYS A 223 44.03 -17.89 32.32
C LYS A 223 43.85 -17.32 30.91
N ILE A 224 42.66 -16.86 30.55
CA ILE A 224 42.42 -16.27 29.24
C ILE A 224 42.87 -14.80 29.27
N PRO A 225 43.77 -14.38 28.36
CA PRO A 225 44.31 -13.03 28.37
C PRO A 225 43.23 -11.95 28.41
N HIS A 226 43.34 -11.01 29.36
CA HIS A 226 42.48 -9.83 29.50
C HIS A 226 40.99 -10.09 29.73
N LEU A 227 40.52 -11.34 29.78
CA LEU A 227 39.09 -11.65 29.87
C LEU A 227 38.48 -11.19 31.20
N ASP A 228 39.28 -11.12 32.27
CA ASP A 228 38.94 -10.50 33.55
C ASP A 228 38.67 -8.99 33.45
N LYS A 229 39.16 -8.35 32.40
CA LYS A 229 39.06 -6.90 32.14
C LYS A 229 38.16 -6.57 30.95
N MET A 230 37.31 -7.50 30.52
CA MET A 230 36.41 -7.28 29.38
C MET A 230 35.52 -6.04 29.54
N HIS A 231 35.03 -5.76 30.75
CA HIS A 231 34.23 -4.56 31.09
C HIS A 231 34.92 -3.21 30.86
N ILE A 232 36.22 -3.18 30.58
CA ILE A 232 36.99 -1.99 30.18
C ILE A 232 37.72 -2.19 28.85
N ALA A 233 37.15 -2.98 27.94
CA ALA A 233 37.73 -3.30 26.64
C ALA A 233 38.18 -2.03 25.86
N ASP A 234 37.38 -0.98 25.89
CA ASP A 234 37.64 0.32 25.28
C ASP A 234 38.93 0.97 25.82
N LYS A 235 39.22 0.81 27.11
CA LYS A 235 40.45 1.32 27.72
C LYS A 235 41.68 0.51 27.33
N ILE A 236 41.50 -0.79 27.05
CA ILE A 236 42.59 -1.71 26.69
C ILE A 236 42.92 -1.57 25.20
N PHE A 237 41.90 -1.65 24.34
CA PHE A 237 42.05 -1.78 22.89
C PHE A 237 41.63 -0.53 22.10
N GLY A 238 40.94 0.43 22.72
CA GLY A 238 40.35 1.57 22.00
C GLY A 238 41.37 2.43 21.26
N LYS A 239 42.56 2.67 21.84
CA LYS A 239 43.65 3.42 21.17
C LYS A 239 44.18 2.69 19.94
N GLU A 240 44.23 1.37 19.98
CA GLU A 240 44.68 0.53 18.86
C GLU A 240 43.66 0.59 17.73
N ILE A 241 42.39 0.35 18.05
CA ILE A 241 41.28 0.40 17.09
C ILE A 241 41.15 1.79 16.48
N GLN A 242 41.30 2.85 17.28
CA GLN A 242 41.32 4.22 16.76
C GLN A 242 42.42 4.37 15.70
N ARG A 243 43.66 3.94 15.97
CA ARG A 243 44.74 4.02 14.99
C ARG A 243 44.43 3.24 13.71
N GLU A 244 43.84 2.05 13.82
CA GLU A 244 43.44 1.24 12.66
C GLU A 244 42.40 1.97 11.81
N LEU A 245 41.34 2.51 12.42
CA LEU A 245 40.31 3.24 11.69
C LEU A 245 40.86 4.49 11.00
N TYR A 246 41.67 5.28 11.71
CA TYR A 246 42.30 6.47 11.16
C TYR A 246 43.29 6.18 10.01
N SER A 247 43.79 4.94 9.92
CA SER A 247 44.65 4.51 8.81
C SER A 247 43.86 4.14 7.55
N LEU A 248 42.58 3.78 7.70
CA LEU A 248 41.68 3.40 6.60
C LEU A 248 40.93 4.60 5.99
N ILE A 249 40.81 5.71 6.73
CA ILE A 249 40.09 6.91 6.28
C ILE A 249 41.01 7.78 5.40
N PRO A 250 40.62 8.11 4.15
CA PRO A 250 41.32 9.07 3.29
C PRO A 250 41.57 10.40 3.99
N LYS A 251 42.67 11.10 3.66
CA LYS A 251 43.02 12.36 4.37
C LYS A 251 41.95 13.44 4.20
N GLU A 252 41.28 13.42 3.05
CA GLU A 252 40.26 14.37 2.62
C GLU A 252 38.94 14.19 3.41
N GLU A 253 38.72 13.02 4.01
CA GLU A 253 37.50 12.69 4.77
C GLU A 253 37.69 12.81 6.29
N LYS A 254 38.89 13.16 6.75
CA LYS A 254 39.19 13.22 8.20
C LYS A 254 38.42 14.31 8.93
N GLU A 255 38.21 15.45 8.28
CA GLU A 255 37.46 16.57 8.84
C GLU A 255 35.98 16.20 9.01
N GLU A 256 35.39 15.45 8.07
CA GLU A 256 34.02 14.94 8.17
C GLU A 256 33.89 13.90 9.29
N VAL A 257 34.87 13.01 9.45
CA VAL A 257 34.86 12.03 10.54
C VAL A 257 34.98 12.69 11.91
N GLU A 258 35.76 13.77 12.03
CA GLU A 258 35.84 14.57 13.27
C GLU A 258 34.50 15.23 13.63
N THR A 259 33.66 15.59 12.66
CA THR A 259 32.30 16.09 12.95
C THR A 259 31.37 15.01 13.51
N ARG A 260 31.67 13.72 13.27
CA ARG A 260 30.90 12.56 13.76
C ARG A 260 31.61 11.85 14.93
N TRP A 261 32.44 12.58 15.68
CA TRP A 261 33.31 12.01 16.72
C TRP A 261 32.58 11.15 17.75
N ILE A 262 31.38 11.55 18.20
CA ILE A 262 30.58 10.78 19.18
C ILE A 262 30.22 9.39 18.64
N GLU A 263 29.81 9.30 17.36
CA GLU A 263 29.48 8.03 16.74
C GLU A 263 30.72 7.14 16.57
N LEU A 264 31.88 7.75 16.30
CA LEU A 264 33.16 7.07 16.20
C LEU A 264 33.64 6.56 17.56
N GLU A 265 33.54 7.34 18.63
CA GLU A 265 33.88 6.89 19.99
C GLU A 265 33.03 5.70 20.41
N ARG A 266 31.71 5.77 20.18
CA ARG A 266 30.78 4.66 20.39
C ARG A 266 31.19 3.43 19.57
N TYR A 267 31.48 3.60 18.28
CA TYR A 267 31.92 2.50 17.42
C TYR A 267 33.23 1.87 17.92
N ILE A 268 34.23 2.68 18.32
CA ILE A 268 35.48 2.21 18.92
C ILE A 268 35.21 1.41 20.19
N LYS A 269 34.35 1.93 21.08
CA LYS A 269 33.97 1.29 22.34
C LYS A 269 33.40 -0.12 22.11
N TRP A 270 32.43 -0.24 21.20
CA TRP A 270 31.85 -1.54 20.83
C TRP A 270 32.82 -2.45 20.10
N LYS A 271 33.55 -1.95 19.09
CA LYS A 271 34.57 -2.71 18.35
C LYS A 271 35.71 -3.19 19.26
N SER A 272 35.95 -2.54 20.40
CA SER A 272 36.92 -3.02 21.38
C SER A 272 36.57 -4.40 21.95
N LEU A 273 35.29 -4.76 21.96
CA LEU A 273 34.87 -6.11 22.38
C LEU A 273 35.25 -7.18 21.35
N ASP A 274 35.30 -6.82 20.06
CA ASP A 274 35.67 -7.75 18.98
C ASP A 274 37.09 -8.31 19.16
N ARG A 275 38.00 -7.60 19.84
CA ARG A 275 39.32 -8.16 20.20
C ARG A 275 39.23 -9.42 21.05
N PHE A 276 38.19 -9.56 21.86
CA PHE A 276 37.96 -10.79 22.61
C PHE A 276 37.55 -11.95 21.71
N PHE A 277 37.00 -11.72 20.51
CA PHE A 277 36.72 -12.79 19.55
C PHE A 277 38.00 -13.57 19.22
N GLY A 278 39.07 -12.87 18.81
CA GLY A 278 40.36 -13.49 18.52
C GLY A 278 40.96 -14.18 19.75
N ILE A 279 40.97 -13.48 20.89
CA ILE A 279 41.52 -14.00 22.15
C ILE A 279 40.83 -15.30 22.57
N LEU A 280 39.49 -15.31 22.61
CA LEU A 280 38.69 -16.48 23.02
C LEU A 280 38.82 -17.61 22.02
N ASN A 281 38.80 -17.31 20.73
CA ASN A 281 38.96 -18.31 19.68
C ASN A 281 40.31 -19.05 19.83
N GLU A 282 41.41 -18.31 19.96
CA GLU A 282 42.75 -18.89 20.06
C GLU A 282 43.03 -19.57 21.40
N ASN A 283 42.61 -18.94 22.50
CA ASN A 283 43.01 -19.39 23.83
C ASN A 283 42.04 -20.39 24.45
N PHE A 284 40.84 -20.54 23.91
CA PHE A 284 39.81 -21.43 24.44
C PHE A 284 39.18 -22.32 23.36
N VAL A 285 38.52 -21.77 22.34
CA VAL A 285 37.73 -22.57 21.37
C VAL A 285 38.60 -23.56 20.61
N LYS A 286 39.71 -23.13 20.00
CA LYS A 286 40.64 -24.03 19.29
C LYS A 286 41.24 -25.11 20.19
N LYS A 287 41.44 -24.82 21.48
CA LYS A 287 41.93 -25.81 22.45
C LYS A 287 40.86 -26.85 22.75
N LEU A 288 39.59 -26.44 22.87
CA LEU A 288 38.46 -27.35 23.04
C LEU A 288 38.28 -28.24 21.80
N GLU A 289 38.30 -27.66 20.60
CA GLU A 289 38.25 -28.39 19.32
C GLU A 289 39.31 -29.50 19.27
N LYS A 290 40.56 -29.15 19.58
CA LYS A 290 41.66 -30.12 19.68
C LYS A 290 41.42 -31.18 20.76
N THR A 291 40.90 -30.79 21.93
CA THR A 291 40.65 -31.70 23.06
C THR A 291 39.58 -32.72 22.74
N TYR A 292 38.52 -32.31 22.05
CA TYR A 292 37.39 -33.18 21.67
C TYR A 292 37.57 -33.84 20.30
N GLY A 293 38.64 -33.54 19.57
CA GLY A 293 38.88 -34.07 18.22
C GLY A 293 37.86 -33.59 17.19
N ILE A 294 37.29 -32.39 17.38
CA ILE A 294 36.28 -31.80 16.51
C ILE A 294 36.95 -30.76 15.62
N MET A 295 36.63 -30.75 14.32
CA MET A 295 37.20 -29.77 13.39
C MET A 295 36.72 -28.34 13.66
N HIS A 296 35.43 -28.18 13.96
CA HIS A 296 34.83 -26.89 14.34
C HIS A 296 33.70 -27.12 15.34
N ILE A 297 33.71 -26.40 16.46
CA ILE A 297 32.56 -26.36 17.37
C ILE A 297 31.49 -25.49 16.72
N SER A 298 30.43 -26.08 16.18
CA SER A 298 29.34 -25.32 15.56
C SER A 298 28.00 -26.01 15.79
N PRO A 299 26.91 -25.25 15.99
CA PRO A 299 25.55 -25.79 15.94
C PRO A 299 25.23 -26.51 14.62
N ASN A 300 25.95 -26.24 13.53
CA ASN A 300 25.75 -26.91 12.25
C ASN A 300 26.57 -28.21 12.09
N ASN A 301 27.40 -28.57 13.06
CA ASN A 301 28.26 -29.74 12.95
C ASN A 301 27.45 -31.04 13.16
N SER A 302 27.08 -31.69 12.05
CA SER A 302 26.33 -32.96 12.05
C SER A 302 27.11 -34.17 12.58
N GLU A 303 28.42 -34.05 12.80
CA GLU A 303 29.22 -35.12 13.43
C GLU A 303 28.91 -35.26 14.93
N LEU A 304 28.38 -34.20 15.56
CA LEU A 304 28.14 -34.18 17.01
C LEU A 304 26.74 -34.68 17.40
N PHE A 305 25.79 -34.65 16.47
CA PHE A 305 24.40 -34.96 16.76
C PHE A 305 23.58 -35.22 15.49
N ARG A 306 22.42 -35.86 15.66
CA ARG A 306 21.36 -35.93 14.65
C ARG A 306 20.07 -35.34 15.19
N VAL A 307 19.28 -34.75 14.30
CA VAL A 307 17.91 -34.32 14.61
C VAL A 307 16.97 -35.47 14.27
N ARG A 308 16.37 -36.07 15.30
CA ARG A 308 15.33 -37.10 15.19
C ARG A 308 14.31 -36.92 16.32
N CYS A 309 13.19 -36.30 16.00
CA CYS A 309 12.09 -36.09 16.94
C CYS A 309 11.37 -37.41 17.27
N LYS A 310 11.36 -37.76 18.56
CA LYS A 310 10.59 -38.89 19.12
C LYS A 310 9.18 -38.50 19.59
N CYS A 311 8.85 -37.23 19.47
CA CYS A 311 7.59 -36.60 19.87
C CYS A 311 7.25 -35.54 18.83
N ASP A 312 6.04 -34.99 18.94
CA ASP A 312 5.61 -33.82 18.18
C ASP A 312 5.99 -32.52 18.94
N PRO A 313 6.95 -31.70 18.44
CA PRO A 313 7.32 -30.43 19.04
C PRO A 313 6.13 -29.47 19.22
N ILE A 314 5.17 -29.48 18.28
CA ILE A 314 4.00 -28.61 18.31
C ILE A 314 3.17 -28.91 19.55
N GLN A 315 3.03 -30.19 19.95
CA GLN A 315 2.29 -30.56 21.16
C GLN A 315 2.94 -30.03 22.46
N ILE A 316 4.28 -30.04 22.52
CA ILE A 316 5.01 -29.49 23.67
C ILE A 316 4.85 -27.97 23.73
N LEU A 317 4.90 -27.33 22.56
CA LEU A 317 4.83 -25.87 22.41
C LEU A 317 3.41 -25.33 22.28
N LYS A 318 2.37 -26.18 22.31
CA LYS A 318 0.95 -25.85 22.01
C LYS A 318 0.42 -24.57 22.66
N LYS A 319 0.90 -24.23 23.86
CA LYS A 319 0.49 -23.01 24.56
C LYS A 319 0.91 -21.71 23.87
N PHE A 320 1.92 -21.76 23.00
CA PHE A 320 2.42 -20.65 22.20
C PHE A 320 1.66 -20.47 20.87
N TYR A 321 0.69 -21.34 20.56
CA TYR A 321 -0.13 -21.28 19.34
C TYR A 321 -1.52 -20.68 19.59
N ARG A 322 -1.71 -19.98 20.71
CA ARG A 322 -3.00 -19.33 21.00
C ARG A 322 -3.27 -18.24 19.97
N PRO A 323 -4.54 -18.02 19.55
CA PRO A 323 -4.88 -16.93 18.67
C PRO A 323 -4.23 -15.60 19.11
N PHE A 324 -3.69 -14.89 18.13
CA PHE A 324 -3.10 -13.57 18.31
C PHE A 324 -3.96 -12.55 17.55
N PRO A 325 -4.22 -11.34 18.09
CA PRO A 325 -5.01 -10.34 17.37
C PRO A 325 -4.39 -10.01 16.00
N GLU A 326 -5.22 -9.90 14.95
CA GLU A 326 -4.74 -9.38 13.67
C GLU A 326 -4.21 -7.95 13.83
N PRO A 327 -3.23 -7.53 13.01
CA PRO A 327 -2.88 -6.12 12.88
C PRO A 327 -4.12 -5.32 12.47
N SER A 328 -4.32 -4.14 13.08
CA SER A 328 -5.54 -3.34 12.88
C SER A 328 -5.84 -2.98 11.43
N PHE A 329 -4.82 -2.84 10.59
CA PHE A 329 -4.98 -2.52 9.17
C PHE A 329 -5.56 -3.69 8.34
N MET A 330 -5.56 -4.92 8.86
CA MET A 330 -6.21 -6.05 8.20
C MET A 330 -7.74 -6.03 8.36
N GLU A 331 -8.25 -5.34 9.39
CA GLU A 331 -9.69 -5.22 9.65
C GLU A 331 -10.29 -4.03 8.87
N SER A 332 -11.28 -4.31 8.01
CA SER A 332 -11.82 -3.33 7.06
C SER A 332 -12.44 -2.09 7.70
N ASP A 333 -13.10 -2.24 8.84
CA ASP A 333 -13.72 -1.17 9.63
C ASP A 333 -12.69 -0.30 10.38
N LYS A 334 -11.46 -0.79 10.54
CA LYS A 334 -10.36 -0.09 11.21
C LYS A 334 -9.41 0.63 10.26
N ARG A 335 -9.47 0.35 8.94
CA ARG A 335 -8.71 1.08 7.91
C ARG A 335 -9.24 2.50 7.72
N LYS A 336 -8.69 3.46 8.47
CA LYS A 336 -9.15 4.86 8.47
C LYS A 336 -8.18 5.83 7.81
N SER A 337 -6.89 5.51 7.82
CA SER A 337 -5.85 6.37 7.28
C SER A 337 -5.24 5.80 6.01
N TYR A 338 -4.59 6.67 5.22
CA TYR A 338 -3.78 6.22 4.08
C TYR A 338 -2.69 5.22 4.51
N GLU A 339 -2.07 5.42 5.68
CA GLU A 339 -1.02 4.53 6.17
C GLU A 339 -1.55 3.12 6.49
N ASP A 340 -2.76 3.01 7.03
CA ASP A 340 -3.41 1.70 7.24
C ASP A 340 -3.68 1.01 5.90
N TRP A 341 -4.20 1.76 4.93
CA TRP A 341 -4.44 1.25 3.58
C TRP A 341 -3.15 0.85 2.88
N LYS A 342 -2.09 1.64 3.02
CA LYS A 342 -0.77 1.33 2.45
C LYS A 342 -0.27 -0.01 2.99
N ARG A 343 -0.31 -0.23 4.31
CA ARG A 343 0.13 -1.50 4.92
C ARG A 343 -0.72 -2.68 4.48
N TYR A 344 -2.03 -2.48 4.34
CA TYR A 344 -2.93 -3.50 3.82
C TYR A 344 -2.58 -3.86 2.37
N LEU A 345 -2.40 -2.86 1.50
CA LEU A 345 -2.00 -3.07 0.11
C LEU A 345 -0.61 -3.70 0.00
N ASP A 346 0.34 -3.28 0.83
CA ASP A 346 1.68 -3.89 0.89
C ASP A 346 1.59 -5.40 1.17
N VAL A 347 0.66 -5.87 2.01
CA VAL A 347 0.38 -7.30 2.22
C VAL A 347 -0.18 -7.96 0.96
N GLU A 348 -1.21 -7.36 0.34
CA GLU A 348 -1.84 -7.91 -0.87
C GLU A 348 -0.85 -8.02 -2.04
N PHE A 349 0.07 -7.05 -2.15
CA PHE A 349 1.18 -7.04 -3.11
C PHE A 349 2.43 -7.79 -2.62
N LEU A 350 2.38 -8.44 -1.45
CA LEU A 350 3.48 -9.20 -0.86
C LEU A 350 4.78 -8.40 -0.74
N TRP A 351 4.70 -7.08 -0.58
CA TRP A 351 5.83 -6.15 -0.57
C TRP A 351 6.77 -6.25 -1.77
N LEU A 352 6.30 -6.88 -2.86
CA LEU A 352 7.08 -7.02 -4.09
C LEU A 352 7.05 -5.71 -4.88
N PRO A 353 8.11 -5.42 -5.66
CA PRO A 353 8.11 -4.26 -6.54
C PRO A 353 6.89 -4.29 -7.47
N LEU A 354 6.30 -3.12 -7.72
CA LEU A 354 5.18 -2.98 -8.64
C LEU A 354 5.49 -1.96 -9.73
N ASP A 355 4.96 -2.23 -10.93
CA ASP A 355 4.93 -1.33 -12.07
C ASP A 355 3.47 -1.11 -12.49
N THR A 356 3.16 0.06 -13.02
CA THR A 356 1.79 0.42 -13.43
C THR A 356 1.72 0.65 -14.94
N LEU A 357 0.70 0.04 -15.57
CA LEU A 357 0.26 0.30 -16.93
C LEU A 357 -1.14 0.93 -16.87
N SER A 358 -1.26 2.19 -17.30
CA SER A 358 -2.56 2.88 -17.33
C SER A 358 -3.08 3.00 -18.76
N SER A 359 -4.38 2.73 -18.93
CA SER A 359 -5.11 2.88 -20.18
C SER A 359 -5.48 4.34 -20.48
N ALA A 360 -5.32 5.26 -19.52
CA ALA A 360 -5.91 6.60 -19.56
C ALA A 360 -5.11 7.66 -20.36
N GLY A 361 -4.02 7.26 -21.02
CA GLY A 361 -3.10 8.18 -21.71
C GLY A 361 -3.60 8.76 -23.03
N GLY A 362 -4.75 8.34 -23.57
CA GLY A 362 -5.15 8.69 -24.94
C GLY A 362 -4.21 8.11 -26.02
N GLY A 363 -3.33 7.18 -25.64
CA GLY A 363 -2.54 6.39 -26.56
C GLY A 363 -3.34 5.20 -27.09
N THR A 364 -2.85 4.60 -28.17
CA THR A 364 -3.35 3.36 -28.80
C THR A 364 -3.30 2.11 -27.90
N PHE A 365 -3.00 2.26 -26.61
CA PHE A 365 -2.71 1.19 -25.66
C PHE A 365 -3.89 0.97 -24.71
N ASN A 366 -4.47 -0.24 -24.75
CA ASN A 366 -5.61 -0.66 -23.92
C ASN A 366 -5.12 -1.63 -22.83
N GLY A 367 -5.29 -1.27 -21.55
CA GLY A 367 -4.88 -2.09 -20.42
C GLY A 367 -5.59 -3.45 -20.34
N ALA A 368 -6.85 -3.55 -20.79
CA ALA A 368 -7.58 -4.81 -20.86
C ALA A 368 -6.91 -5.78 -21.85
N ALA A 369 -6.60 -5.30 -23.05
CA ALA A 369 -5.93 -6.10 -24.07
C ALA A 369 -4.53 -6.53 -23.61
N ALA A 370 -3.78 -5.62 -22.99
CA ALA A 370 -2.45 -5.91 -22.46
C ALA A 370 -2.50 -6.97 -21.35
N PHE A 371 -3.47 -6.87 -20.43
CA PHE A 371 -3.69 -7.88 -19.39
C PHE A 371 -4.00 -9.25 -20.01
N ILE A 372 -4.95 -9.31 -20.96
CA ILE A 372 -5.35 -10.54 -21.64
C ILE A 372 -4.15 -11.23 -22.30
N TYR A 373 -3.35 -10.48 -23.06
CA TYR A 373 -2.18 -11.03 -23.74
C TYR A 373 -1.12 -11.52 -22.77
N LEU A 374 -0.81 -10.75 -21.72
CA LEU A 374 0.20 -11.13 -20.76
C LEU A 374 -0.23 -12.34 -19.93
N LEU A 375 -1.46 -12.35 -19.41
CA LEU A 375 -2.02 -13.48 -18.66
C LEU A 375 -2.04 -14.75 -19.49
N SER A 376 -2.54 -14.67 -20.73
CA SER A 376 -2.58 -15.82 -21.65
C SER A 376 -1.18 -16.33 -21.96
N GLY A 377 -0.24 -15.43 -22.25
CA GLY A 377 1.16 -15.76 -22.52
C GLY A 377 1.83 -16.48 -21.34
N LEU A 378 1.68 -15.96 -20.12
CA LEU A 378 2.21 -16.58 -18.90
C LEU A 378 1.61 -17.97 -18.65
N CYS A 379 0.30 -18.12 -18.82
CA CYS A 379 -0.36 -19.41 -18.61
C CYS A 379 0.10 -20.46 -19.64
N GLU A 380 0.14 -20.11 -20.93
CA GLU A 380 0.63 -21.03 -21.97
C GLU A 380 2.12 -21.36 -21.79
N PHE A 381 2.94 -20.40 -21.33
CA PHE A 381 4.34 -20.64 -21.01
C PHE A 381 4.49 -21.61 -19.83
N LYS A 382 3.78 -21.40 -18.71
CA LYS A 382 3.79 -22.31 -17.56
C LYS A 382 3.33 -23.72 -17.95
N LYS A 383 2.28 -23.81 -18.77
CA LYS A 383 1.78 -25.09 -19.31
C LYS A 383 2.86 -25.81 -20.12
N LYS A 384 3.60 -25.10 -20.97
CA LYS A 384 4.73 -25.65 -21.74
C LYS A 384 5.87 -26.14 -20.84
N GLN A 385 6.16 -25.41 -19.76
CA GLN A 385 7.18 -25.77 -18.76
C GLN A 385 6.71 -26.83 -17.76
N ARG A 386 5.44 -27.24 -17.81
CA ARG A 386 4.79 -28.12 -16.81
C ARG A 386 4.91 -27.58 -15.38
N ALA A 387 4.94 -26.26 -15.24
CA ALA A 387 4.93 -25.61 -13.94
C ALA A 387 3.55 -25.79 -13.29
N THR A 388 3.53 -26.17 -12.02
CA THR A 388 2.29 -26.44 -11.26
C THR A 388 1.87 -25.28 -10.36
N ASN A 389 2.74 -24.28 -10.15
CA ASN A 389 2.43 -23.11 -9.34
C ASN A 389 1.45 -22.18 -10.09
N PRO A 390 0.32 -21.80 -9.49
CA PRO A 390 -0.64 -20.93 -10.14
C PRO A 390 -0.06 -19.53 -10.36
N THR A 391 -0.51 -18.84 -11.41
CA THR A 391 -0.23 -17.41 -11.61
C THR A 391 -1.18 -16.59 -10.77
N LYS A 392 -0.65 -15.61 -10.03
CA LYS A 392 -1.46 -14.77 -9.15
C LYS A 392 -2.04 -13.57 -9.86
N VAL A 393 -3.32 -13.32 -9.62
CA VAL A 393 -4.08 -12.20 -10.15
C VAL A 393 -4.78 -11.50 -8.99
N LEU A 394 -4.61 -10.19 -8.88
CA LEU A 394 -5.46 -9.37 -8.01
C LEU A 394 -6.53 -8.69 -8.87
N ARG A 395 -7.80 -8.86 -8.50
CA ARG A 395 -8.91 -8.08 -9.01
C ARG A 395 -9.17 -6.95 -8.01
N ILE A 396 -8.81 -5.73 -8.38
CA ILE A 396 -8.88 -4.56 -7.51
C ILE A 396 -10.15 -3.79 -7.85
N LYS A 397 -11.07 -3.70 -6.89
CA LYS A 397 -12.39 -3.09 -7.01
C LYS A 397 -12.40 -1.73 -6.31
N HIS A 398 -12.73 -0.70 -7.07
CA HIS A 398 -12.90 0.67 -6.59
C HIS A 398 -14.39 0.98 -6.50
N PRO A 399 -14.97 1.14 -5.29
CA PRO A 399 -16.39 1.40 -5.13
C PRO A 399 -16.85 2.70 -5.82
N GLU A 400 -17.95 2.62 -6.56
CA GLU A 400 -18.71 3.74 -7.14
C GLU A 400 -20.21 3.61 -6.78
N ASP A 401 -21.03 4.62 -7.08
CA ASP A 401 -22.47 4.64 -6.71
C ASP A 401 -23.27 3.47 -7.30
N ILE A 402 -22.90 2.98 -8.49
CA ILE A 402 -23.63 1.97 -9.26
C ILE A 402 -22.88 0.64 -9.42
N GLY A 403 -21.72 0.47 -8.80
CA GLY A 403 -20.89 -0.72 -8.94
C GLY A 403 -19.43 -0.46 -8.56
N HIS A 404 -18.50 -1.02 -9.33
CA HIS A 404 -17.07 -0.84 -9.15
C HIS A 404 -16.38 -0.53 -10.48
N ARG A 405 -15.41 0.38 -10.40
CA ARG A 405 -14.32 0.45 -11.37
C ARG A 405 -13.29 -0.62 -11.04
N ILE A 406 -12.79 -1.30 -12.05
CA ILE A 406 -11.95 -2.48 -11.89
C ILE A 406 -10.55 -2.22 -12.45
N SER A 407 -9.55 -2.45 -11.61
CA SER A 407 -8.15 -2.59 -11.99
C SER A 407 -7.72 -4.05 -11.79
N TYR A 408 -6.69 -4.50 -12.50
CA TYR A 408 -6.12 -5.84 -12.29
C TYR A 408 -4.64 -5.75 -11.99
N ALA A 409 -4.11 -6.65 -11.17
CA ALA A 409 -2.68 -6.83 -11.04
C ALA A 409 -2.29 -8.27 -11.36
N LEU A 410 -1.14 -8.44 -12.00
CA LEU A 410 -0.59 -9.73 -12.38
C LEU A 410 0.80 -9.89 -11.80
N LEU A 411 1.03 -10.97 -11.05
CA LEU A 411 2.37 -11.28 -10.56
C LEU A 411 3.18 -11.90 -11.69
N VAL A 412 4.25 -11.21 -12.09
CA VAL A 412 5.20 -11.70 -13.09
C VAL A 412 6.37 -12.35 -12.36
N GLU A 413 6.39 -13.67 -12.37
CA GLU A 413 7.49 -14.47 -11.84
C GLU A 413 8.69 -14.43 -12.81
N SER A 414 9.90 -14.37 -12.28
CA SER A 414 11.10 -14.57 -13.09
C SER A 414 11.31 -16.06 -13.39
N PHE A 415 11.56 -16.36 -14.67
CA PHE A 415 11.88 -17.71 -15.12
C PHE A 415 13.31 -17.75 -15.68
N GLY A 416 14.14 -18.70 -15.21
CA GLY A 416 15.48 -18.98 -15.75
C GLY A 416 16.64 -18.32 -14.99
N GLN A 417 17.80 -18.19 -15.65
CA GLN A 417 19.05 -17.66 -15.07
C GLN A 417 19.11 -16.11 -14.97
N LEU A 418 18.06 -15.40 -15.40
CA LEU A 418 17.99 -13.96 -15.31
C LEU A 418 17.38 -13.58 -13.95
N TYR A 419 18.26 -13.20 -13.01
CA TYR A 419 18.00 -12.90 -11.60
C TYR A 419 17.20 -11.60 -11.35
N ASN A 420 16.09 -11.40 -12.05
CA ASN A 420 15.17 -10.32 -11.66
C ASN A 420 14.23 -10.84 -10.56
N PRO A 421 14.03 -10.09 -9.47
CA PRO A 421 13.02 -10.46 -8.48
C PRO A 421 11.63 -10.42 -9.13
N PRO A 422 10.68 -11.28 -8.67
CA PRO A 422 9.30 -11.22 -9.14
C PRO A 422 8.69 -9.86 -8.78
N GLY A 423 7.73 -9.41 -9.60
CA GLY A 423 7.09 -8.12 -9.41
C GLY A 423 5.67 -8.09 -9.97
N TRP A 424 4.88 -7.14 -9.48
CA TRP A 424 3.50 -6.95 -9.92
C TRP A 424 3.43 -5.98 -11.08
N ILE A 425 2.59 -6.29 -12.06
CA ILE A 425 2.17 -5.33 -13.07
C ILE A 425 0.70 -4.99 -12.81
N VAL A 426 0.44 -3.74 -12.49
CA VAL A 426 -0.90 -3.20 -12.26
C VAL A 426 -1.43 -2.60 -13.55
N PHE A 427 -2.53 -3.14 -14.05
CA PHE A 427 -3.32 -2.60 -15.14
C PHE A 427 -4.41 -1.72 -14.51
N TYR A 428 -4.14 -0.42 -14.46
CA TYR A 428 -5.01 0.57 -13.83
C TYR A 428 -6.17 0.94 -14.75
N GLU A 429 -7.39 0.97 -14.20
CA GLU A 429 -8.64 1.30 -14.90
C GLU A 429 -8.87 0.47 -16.18
N VAL A 430 -9.08 -0.83 -15.99
CA VAL A 430 -9.33 -1.77 -17.09
C VAL A 430 -10.78 -1.71 -17.57
N GLY A 431 -11.73 -1.49 -16.66
CA GLY A 431 -13.14 -1.45 -16.99
C GLY A 431 -14.03 -1.22 -15.78
N THR A 432 -15.31 -1.50 -15.95
CA THR A 432 -16.36 -1.34 -14.94
C THR A 432 -17.18 -2.62 -14.85
N ASP A 433 -17.62 -3.01 -13.66
CA ASP A 433 -18.58 -4.13 -13.53
C ASP A 433 -20.04 -3.71 -13.84
N PHE A 434 -20.24 -2.44 -14.22
CA PHE A 434 -21.49 -1.86 -14.67
C PHE A 434 -21.47 -1.48 -16.17
N SER A 435 -22.63 -1.11 -16.71
CA SER A 435 -22.91 -0.92 -18.15
C SER A 435 -21.99 0.07 -18.87
N GLY A 436 -21.78 -0.14 -20.17
CA GLY A 436 -21.00 0.73 -21.05
C GLY A 436 -19.86 -0.02 -21.74
N THR A 437 -18.99 0.71 -22.44
CA THR A 437 -17.78 0.15 -23.08
C THR A 437 -16.80 -0.44 -22.05
N GLY A 438 -16.72 0.14 -20.85
CA GLY A 438 -15.96 -0.41 -19.72
C GLY A 438 -16.46 -1.79 -19.26
N GLY A 439 -17.77 -2.05 -19.38
CA GLY A 439 -18.36 -3.35 -19.10
C GLY A 439 -17.89 -4.44 -20.07
N SER A 440 -17.84 -4.14 -21.37
CA SER A 440 -17.38 -5.09 -22.38
C SER A 440 -15.94 -5.55 -22.13
N TRP A 441 -15.03 -4.62 -21.83
CA TRP A 441 -13.63 -4.95 -21.52
C TRP A 441 -13.49 -5.78 -20.24
N TYR A 442 -14.28 -5.46 -19.21
CA TYR A 442 -14.34 -6.26 -17.99
C TYR A 442 -14.74 -7.72 -18.28
N TYR A 443 -15.80 -7.95 -19.06
CA TYR A 443 -16.24 -9.31 -19.39
C TYR A 443 -15.22 -10.09 -20.22
N GLU A 444 -14.54 -9.45 -21.18
CA GLU A 444 -13.47 -10.11 -21.95
C GLU A 444 -12.32 -10.57 -21.06
N VAL A 445 -11.90 -9.74 -20.10
CA VAL A 445 -10.86 -10.09 -19.13
C VAL A 445 -11.32 -11.26 -18.24
N GLU A 446 -12.55 -11.22 -17.75
CA GLU A 446 -13.11 -12.28 -16.91
C GLU A 446 -13.26 -13.62 -17.65
N ASP A 447 -13.60 -13.60 -18.94
CA ASP A 447 -13.64 -14.80 -19.77
C ASP A 447 -12.26 -15.46 -19.91
N VAL A 448 -11.19 -14.66 -20.00
CA VAL A 448 -9.81 -15.17 -20.03
C VAL A 448 -9.39 -15.72 -18.66
N ILE A 449 -9.74 -15.03 -17.57
CA ILE A 449 -9.51 -15.54 -16.21
C ILE A 449 -10.23 -16.88 -16.03
N LYS A 450 -11.49 -16.98 -16.44
CA LYS A 450 -12.29 -18.21 -16.39
C LYS A 450 -11.68 -19.32 -17.25
N LYS A 451 -11.21 -19.02 -18.46
CA LYS A 451 -10.52 -19.96 -19.35
C LYS A 451 -9.30 -20.59 -18.68
N TYR A 452 -8.51 -19.80 -17.95
CA TYR A 452 -7.29 -20.27 -17.29
C TYR A 452 -7.46 -20.62 -15.80
N GLY A 453 -8.68 -20.60 -15.25
CA GLY A 453 -8.92 -20.59 -13.80
C GLY A 453 -8.22 -21.70 -12.98
N LYS A 454 -7.97 -22.89 -13.55
CA LYS A 454 -7.22 -23.97 -12.87
C LYS A 454 -5.72 -23.68 -12.69
N MET A 455 -5.20 -22.69 -13.41
CA MET A 455 -3.81 -22.24 -13.39
C MET A 455 -3.65 -20.90 -12.68
N LEU A 456 -4.73 -20.33 -12.14
CA LEU A 456 -4.74 -19.01 -11.55
C LEU A 456 -5.10 -19.06 -10.07
N GLU A 457 -4.49 -18.18 -9.31
CA GLU A 457 -4.93 -17.81 -7.97
C GLU A 457 -5.44 -16.36 -8.05
N VAL A 458 -6.76 -16.19 -8.06
CA VAL A 458 -7.40 -14.87 -8.18
C VAL A 458 -7.88 -14.43 -6.80
N ARG A 459 -7.47 -13.23 -6.37
CA ARG A 459 -7.94 -12.60 -5.12
C ARG A 459 -8.59 -11.26 -5.41
N ASP A 460 -9.64 -10.94 -4.66
CA ASP A 460 -10.34 -9.67 -4.75
C ASP A 460 -9.83 -8.71 -3.67
N VAL A 461 -9.50 -7.49 -4.06
CA VAL A 461 -9.12 -6.39 -3.15
C VAL A 461 -10.09 -5.24 -3.35
N VAL A 462 -10.75 -4.77 -2.29
CA VAL A 462 -11.65 -3.60 -2.36
C VAL A 462 -10.96 -2.41 -1.72
N VAL A 463 -10.77 -1.33 -2.49
CA VAL A 463 -10.01 -0.15 -2.04
C VAL A 463 -10.53 1.12 -2.73
N PRO A 464 -10.72 2.24 -1.99
CA PRO A 464 -11.09 3.51 -2.61
C PRO A 464 -10.10 3.94 -3.71
N GLU A 465 -10.61 4.42 -4.83
CA GLU A 465 -9.80 4.79 -6.01
C GLU A 465 -8.68 5.77 -5.65
N GLU A 466 -8.98 6.82 -4.89
CA GLU A 466 -8.02 7.85 -4.49
C GLU A 466 -6.86 7.28 -3.66
N ILE A 467 -7.17 6.34 -2.76
CA ILE A 467 -6.18 5.67 -1.92
C ILE A 467 -5.28 4.79 -2.78
N PHE A 468 -5.87 4.00 -3.68
CA PHE A 468 -5.11 3.11 -4.55
C PHE A 468 -4.22 3.88 -5.52
N ARG A 469 -4.73 4.95 -6.13
CA ARG A 469 -3.95 5.84 -6.99
C ARG A 469 -2.76 6.45 -6.25
N LYS A 470 -2.98 6.94 -5.02
CA LYS A 470 -1.90 7.45 -4.17
C LYS A 470 -0.88 6.37 -3.82
N TYR A 471 -1.32 5.14 -3.60
CA TYR A 471 -0.44 4.00 -3.36
C TYR A 471 0.45 3.70 -4.56
N LEU A 472 -0.13 3.59 -5.77
CA LEU A 472 0.63 3.35 -7.00
C LEU A 472 1.68 4.45 -7.28
N LEU A 473 1.34 5.71 -7.00
CA LEU A 473 2.26 6.84 -7.11
C LEU A 473 3.49 6.73 -6.19
N ASN A 474 3.30 6.19 -4.98
CA ASN A 474 4.35 6.12 -3.98
C ASN A 474 5.23 4.87 -4.12
N GLU A 475 4.66 3.75 -4.58
CA GLU A 475 5.34 2.44 -4.57
C GLU A 475 5.77 1.95 -5.96
N SER A 476 5.35 2.60 -7.04
CA SER A 476 5.80 2.25 -8.39
C SER A 476 7.30 2.47 -8.55
N VAL A 477 8.02 1.48 -9.08
CA VAL A 477 9.47 1.56 -9.33
C VAL A 477 9.81 2.61 -10.38
N ARG A 478 8.91 2.79 -11.37
CA ARG A 478 8.98 3.92 -12.29
C ARG A 478 8.38 5.14 -11.61
N GLU A 479 9.05 6.28 -11.74
CA GLU A 479 8.43 7.60 -11.58
C GLU A 479 7.28 7.69 -12.58
N VAL A 480 6.10 7.22 -12.18
CA VAL A 480 4.87 7.64 -12.83
C VAL A 480 4.76 9.11 -12.44
N SER A 481 5.19 9.98 -13.35
CA SER A 481 5.29 11.41 -13.04
C SER A 481 3.96 11.85 -12.46
N ASN A 482 3.98 12.53 -11.31
CA ASN A 482 2.78 13.11 -10.70
C ASN A 482 1.94 13.89 -11.74
N GLU A 483 2.62 14.45 -12.75
CA GLU A 483 2.08 15.09 -13.93
C GLU A 483 1.10 14.19 -14.71
N TYR A 484 1.41 12.91 -14.92
CA TYR A 484 0.54 11.98 -15.66
C TYR A 484 -0.84 11.84 -15.00
N PHE A 485 -0.84 11.55 -13.71
CA PHE A 485 -2.08 11.42 -12.94
C PHE A 485 -2.80 12.78 -12.84
N GLN A 486 -2.09 13.90 -12.68
CA GLN A 486 -2.71 15.22 -12.67
C GLN A 486 -3.40 15.54 -13.99
N ILE A 487 -2.75 15.26 -15.13
CA ILE A 487 -3.32 15.42 -16.48
C ILE A 487 -4.59 14.59 -16.63
N GLU A 488 -4.60 13.35 -16.14
CA GLU A 488 -5.79 12.47 -16.18
C GLU A 488 -6.96 13.05 -15.38
N SER A 489 -6.71 13.54 -14.17
CA SER A 489 -7.76 14.18 -13.36
C SER A 489 -8.32 15.44 -14.02
N LEU A 490 -7.48 16.17 -14.74
CA LEU A 490 -7.90 17.33 -15.52
C LEU A 490 -8.74 16.92 -16.73
N LYS A 491 -8.34 15.88 -17.49
CA LYS A 491 -9.10 15.35 -18.62
C LYS A 491 -10.50 14.88 -18.21
N LYS A 492 -10.62 14.16 -17.09
CA LYS A 492 -11.93 13.71 -16.57
C LYS A 492 -12.83 14.90 -16.26
N ARG A 493 -12.29 15.93 -15.59
CA ARG A 493 -13.02 17.17 -15.32
C ARG A 493 -13.44 17.89 -16.61
N VAL A 494 -12.57 17.93 -17.62
CA VAL A 494 -12.89 18.52 -18.93
C VAL A 494 -14.06 17.78 -19.60
N LEU A 495 -14.04 16.45 -19.65
CA LEU A 495 -15.14 15.64 -20.20
C LEU A 495 -16.46 15.84 -19.44
N GLU A 496 -16.40 15.94 -18.10
CA GLU A 496 -17.57 16.26 -17.28
C GLU A 496 -18.12 17.66 -17.60
N TYR A 497 -17.25 18.65 -17.80
CA TYR A 497 -17.65 19.99 -18.22
C TYR A 497 -18.23 20.00 -19.64
N GLU A 498 -17.67 19.25 -20.58
CA GLU A 498 -18.22 19.09 -21.94
C GLU A 498 -19.63 18.51 -21.91
N SER A 499 -19.87 17.48 -21.12
CA SER A 499 -21.22 16.92 -20.91
C SER A 499 -22.19 17.95 -20.32
N HIS A 500 -21.75 18.79 -19.39
CA HIS A 500 -22.58 19.87 -18.84
C HIS A 500 -22.86 20.96 -19.87
N VAL A 501 -21.88 21.34 -20.68
CA VAL A 501 -22.02 22.34 -21.75
C VAL A 501 -22.99 21.82 -22.83
N GLN A 502 -22.87 20.57 -23.25
CA GLN A 502 -23.78 19.93 -24.21
C GLN A 502 -25.23 19.96 -23.69
N ARG A 503 -25.46 19.55 -22.43
CA ARG A 503 -26.78 19.58 -21.79
C ARG A 503 -27.35 21.00 -21.69
N LEU A 504 -26.51 21.99 -21.37
CA LEU A 504 -26.91 23.40 -21.38
C LEU A 504 -27.27 23.87 -22.79
N HIS A 505 -26.54 23.46 -23.81
CA HIS A 505 -26.81 23.82 -25.20
C HIS A 505 -28.15 23.23 -25.70
N GLU A 506 -28.42 21.97 -25.38
CA GLU A 506 -29.69 21.30 -25.67
C GLU A 506 -30.87 22.00 -24.97
N ALA A 507 -30.72 22.30 -23.67
CA ALA A 507 -31.72 23.04 -22.91
C ALA A 507 -31.97 24.43 -23.52
N MET A 508 -30.91 25.17 -23.82
CA MET A 508 -31.00 26.49 -24.46
C MET A 508 -31.67 26.43 -25.84
N SER A 509 -31.37 25.43 -26.66
CA SER A 509 -31.99 25.24 -27.97
C SER A 509 -33.51 25.02 -27.83
N SER A 510 -33.92 24.21 -26.84
CA SER A 510 -35.33 24.02 -26.51
C SER A 510 -36.01 25.32 -26.08
N TYR A 511 -35.38 26.12 -25.21
CA TYR A 511 -35.93 27.41 -24.78
C TYR A 511 -35.99 28.45 -25.91
N ARG A 512 -35.05 28.43 -26.86
CA ARG A 512 -35.07 29.30 -28.05
C ARG A 512 -36.29 29.02 -28.93
N GLY A 513 -36.70 27.76 -29.07
CA GLY A 513 -37.93 27.40 -29.78
C GLY A 513 -39.19 27.89 -29.05
N LEU A 514 -39.25 27.67 -27.74
CA LEU A 514 -40.42 27.99 -26.90
C LEU A 514 -40.69 29.49 -26.73
N LEU A 515 -39.64 30.32 -26.66
CA LEU A 515 -39.78 31.75 -26.40
C LEU A 515 -40.67 32.48 -27.42
N PRO A 516 -40.44 32.39 -28.75
CA PRO A 516 -41.31 33.05 -29.72
C PRO A 516 -42.74 32.50 -29.67
N GLU A 517 -42.93 31.20 -29.40
CA GLU A 517 -44.27 30.63 -29.23
C GLU A 517 -45.02 31.28 -28.05
N LEU A 518 -44.38 31.37 -26.88
CA LEU A 518 -44.99 31.97 -25.69
C LEU A 518 -45.28 33.46 -25.88
N LEU A 519 -44.36 34.19 -26.51
CA LEU A 519 -44.55 35.62 -26.77
C LEU A 519 -45.70 35.87 -27.74
N VAL A 520 -45.80 35.11 -28.83
CA VAL A 520 -46.91 35.25 -29.78
C VAL A 520 -48.23 34.84 -29.13
N TYR A 521 -48.24 33.77 -28.33
CA TYR A 521 -49.43 33.36 -27.59
C TYR A 521 -49.90 34.46 -26.63
N TYR A 522 -48.99 35.06 -25.88
CA TYR A 522 -49.28 36.17 -24.97
C TYR A 522 -49.82 37.38 -25.73
N LEU A 523 -49.15 37.84 -26.79
CA LEU A 523 -49.53 39.03 -27.56
C LEU A 523 -50.87 38.87 -28.29
N LEU A 524 -51.17 37.66 -28.77
CA LEU A 524 -52.49 37.33 -29.32
C LEU A 524 -53.56 37.36 -28.23
N SER A 525 -53.26 36.79 -27.05
CA SER A 525 -54.20 36.69 -25.92
C SER A 525 -54.49 38.03 -25.25
N SER A 526 -53.50 38.93 -25.20
CA SER A 526 -53.66 40.30 -24.69
C SER A 526 -54.32 41.24 -25.71
N GLY A 527 -54.43 40.83 -26.98
CA GLY A 527 -54.90 41.68 -28.07
C GLY A 527 -53.91 42.79 -28.46
N GLU A 528 -52.65 42.66 -28.04
CA GLU A 528 -51.57 43.62 -28.29
C GLU A 528 -50.90 43.42 -29.66
N LEU A 529 -51.11 42.26 -30.29
CA LEU A 529 -50.62 42.01 -31.65
C LEU A 529 -51.55 42.67 -32.69
N PRO A 530 -51.07 43.61 -33.52
CA PRO A 530 -51.91 44.43 -34.39
C PRO A 530 -52.31 43.71 -35.69
N ILE A 531 -52.91 42.52 -35.57
CA ILE A 531 -53.36 41.70 -36.69
C ILE A 531 -54.89 41.66 -36.75
N LYS A 532 -55.51 41.01 -35.76
CA LYS A 532 -56.96 40.87 -35.61
C LYS A 532 -57.26 40.50 -34.16
N LYS A 533 -58.51 40.65 -33.71
CA LYS A 533 -58.95 40.06 -32.44
C LYS A 533 -59.23 38.57 -32.65
N PHE A 534 -58.79 37.76 -31.70
CA PHE A 534 -58.93 36.31 -31.75
C PHE A 534 -59.71 35.78 -30.54
N LYS A 535 -60.41 34.67 -30.76
CA LYS A 535 -61.06 33.83 -29.76
C LYS A 535 -60.44 32.43 -29.81
N ASP A 536 -60.56 31.67 -28.72
CA ASP A 536 -60.08 30.28 -28.62
C ASP A 536 -58.61 30.10 -29.04
N ILE A 537 -57.73 30.95 -28.51
CA ILE A 537 -56.29 30.89 -28.77
C ILE A 537 -55.69 29.72 -27.99
N LYS A 538 -55.04 28.79 -28.69
CA LYS A 538 -54.43 27.59 -28.12
C LYS A 538 -52.96 27.52 -28.50
N TRP A 539 -52.14 27.16 -27.52
CA TRP A 539 -50.71 26.93 -27.68
C TRP A 539 -50.43 25.43 -27.77
N ARG A 540 -49.56 25.03 -28.70
CA ARG A 540 -49.11 23.65 -28.97
C ARG A 540 -50.25 22.65 -29.15
N VAL A 541 -51.05 22.86 -30.19
CA VAL A 541 -52.16 21.95 -30.53
C VAL A 541 -51.67 20.87 -31.48
N THR A 542 -51.87 19.60 -31.14
CA THR A 542 -51.62 18.50 -32.08
C THR A 542 -52.88 18.16 -32.87
N LEU A 543 -52.83 18.26 -34.20
CA LEU A 543 -53.91 17.86 -35.11
C LEU A 543 -53.37 16.92 -36.18
N GLY A 544 -53.93 15.71 -36.27
CA GLY A 544 -53.54 14.74 -37.30
C GLY A 544 -52.07 14.30 -37.23
N GLY A 545 -51.43 14.42 -36.07
CA GLY A 545 -50.02 14.09 -35.86
C GLY A 545 -49.05 15.26 -36.08
N GLU A 546 -49.54 16.43 -36.53
CA GLU A 546 -48.74 17.66 -36.65
C GLU A 546 -48.95 18.53 -35.40
N GLU A 547 -47.87 18.99 -34.78
CA GLU A 547 -47.91 20.00 -33.71
C GLU A 547 -48.03 21.39 -34.32
N ILE A 548 -48.96 22.21 -33.85
CA ILE A 548 -49.18 23.58 -34.29
C ILE A 548 -48.83 24.50 -33.14
N ASP A 549 -47.83 25.35 -33.32
CA ASP A 549 -47.26 26.16 -32.25
C ASP A 549 -48.35 27.06 -31.63
N ILE A 550 -49.10 27.80 -32.44
CA ILE A 550 -50.32 28.50 -31.99
C ILE A 550 -51.43 28.39 -33.02
N LEU A 551 -52.61 28.05 -32.55
CA LEU A 551 -53.85 28.02 -33.32
C LEU A 551 -54.86 28.98 -32.69
N ALA A 552 -55.41 29.89 -33.48
CA ALA A 552 -56.43 30.84 -33.03
C ALA A 552 -57.63 30.86 -33.97
N LEU A 553 -58.80 31.24 -33.48
CA LEU A 553 -59.97 31.51 -34.31
C LEU A 553 -60.22 33.01 -34.32
N ASP A 554 -60.54 33.60 -35.47
CA ASP A 554 -61.02 34.97 -35.48
C ASP A 554 -62.52 35.05 -35.09
N GLU A 555 -63.06 36.26 -35.04
CA GLU A 555 -64.48 36.50 -34.70
C GLU A 555 -65.44 35.69 -35.61
N ASP A 556 -65.06 35.53 -36.88
CA ASP A 556 -65.80 34.82 -37.91
C ASP A 556 -65.64 33.29 -37.85
N GLU A 557 -64.84 32.77 -36.91
CA GLU A 557 -64.46 31.34 -36.78
C GLU A 557 -63.56 30.81 -37.90
N VAL A 558 -62.80 31.67 -38.55
CA VAL A 558 -61.72 31.25 -39.45
C VAL A 558 -60.50 30.89 -38.61
N PRO A 559 -59.86 29.72 -38.84
CA PRO A 559 -58.65 29.33 -38.13
C PRO A 559 -57.40 30.07 -38.62
N TRP A 560 -56.48 30.36 -37.72
CA TRP A 560 -55.19 31.02 -37.97
C TRP A 560 -54.07 30.20 -37.35
N ILE A 561 -53.07 29.86 -38.16
CA ILE A 561 -51.90 29.09 -37.75
C ILE A 561 -50.73 30.05 -37.63
N PHE A 562 -50.05 30.06 -36.50
CA PHE A 562 -48.79 30.78 -36.32
C PHE A 562 -47.66 29.77 -36.07
N GLU A 563 -46.76 29.62 -37.04
CA GLU A 563 -45.49 28.92 -36.87
C GLU A 563 -44.46 29.90 -36.32
N CYS A 564 -43.82 29.57 -35.21
CA CYS A 564 -42.89 30.45 -34.52
C CYS A 564 -41.45 29.95 -34.67
N LYS A 565 -40.56 30.80 -35.16
CA LYS A 565 -39.13 30.51 -35.28
C LYS A 565 -38.32 31.58 -34.58
N PHE A 566 -37.28 31.19 -33.85
CA PHE A 566 -36.38 32.14 -33.20
C PHE A 566 -35.61 32.98 -34.22
N ASN A 567 -35.03 32.29 -35.22
CA ASN A 567 -34.40 32.83 -36.41
C ASN A 567 -34.53 31.76 -37.52
N THR A 568 -34.16 32.08 -38.76
CA THR A 568 -34.13 31.08 -39.84
C THR A 568 -32.98 31.34 -40.80
N HIS A 569 -32.57 30.29 -41.51
CA HIS A 569 -31.64 30.36 -42.63
C HIS A 569 -32.35 30.15 -43.96
N LYS A 570 -31.85 30.74 -45.04
CA LYS A 570 -32.51 30.74 -46.36
C LYS A 570 -32.73 29.31 -46.90
N GLU A 571 -31.84 28.39 -46.54
CA GLU A 571 -31.87 26.98 -46.90
C GLU A 571 -33.09 26.24 -46.31
N GLU A 572 -33.65 26.75 -45.20
CA GLU A 572 -34.78 26.13 -44.51
C GLU A 572 -36.13 26.52 -45.08
N PHE A 573 -36.19 27.56 -45.93
CA PHE A 573 -37.45 28.17 -46.36
C PHE A 573 -38.38 27.17 -47.03
N ALA A 574 -37.86 26.30 -47.89
CA ALA A 574 -38.65 25.27 -48.57
C ALA A 574 -39.26 24.28 -47.56
N SER A 575 -38.47 23.84 -46.58
CA SER A 575 -38.92 22.91 -45.52
C SER A 575 -40.01 23.53 -44.65
N ILE A 576 -39.85 24.81 -44.28
CA ILE A 576 -40.85 25.55 -43.48
C ILE A 576 -42.17 25.67 -44.27
N VAL A 577 -42.10 25.98 -45.56
CA VAL A 577 -43.29 26.03 -46.43
C VAL A 577 -44.01 24.68 -46.45
N ASP A 578 -43.27 23.58 -46.61
CA ASP A 578 -43.85 22.24 -46.64
C ASP A 578 -44.44 21.83 -45.28
N GLN A 579 -43.79 22.22 -44.17
CA GLN A 579 -44.31 22.04 -42.82
C GLN A 579 -45.65 22.78 -42.64
N LEU A 580 -45.71 24.06 -43.02
CA LEU A 580 -46.93 24.87 -42.93
C LEU A 580 -48.05 24.34 -43.84
N LYS A 581 -47.74 23.78 -45.02
CA LYS A 581 -48.74 23.11 -45.88
C LYS A 581 -49.34 21.88 -45.21
N ARG A 582 -48.53 21.03 -44.56
CA ARG A 582 -49.05 19.88 -43.82
C ARG A 582 -49.93 20.31 -42.65
N LYS A 583 -49.49 21.30 -41.86
CA LYS A 583 -50.30 21.88 -40.77
C LYS A 583 -51.62 22.46 -41.29
N LYS A 584 -51.58 23.17 -42.42
CA LYS A 584 -52.77 23.71 -43.11
C LYS A 584 -53.79 22.61 -43.43
N GLU A 585 -53.38 21.52 -44.08
CA GLU A 585 -54.27 20.42 -44.45
C GLU A 585 -54.97 19.80 -43.23
N GLN A 586 -54.23 19.60 -42.12
CA GLN A 586 -54.82 19.04 -40.90
C GLN A 586 -55.84 19.99 -40.26
N VAL A 587 -55.56 21.29 -40.25
CA VAL A 587 -56.52 22.30 -39.74
C VAL A 587 -57.73 22.44 -40.65
N GLU A 588 -57.55 22.43 -41.97
CA GLU A 588 -58.66 22.45 -42.95
C GLU A 588 -59.61 21.27 -42.73
N LYS A 589 -59.05 20.08 -42.50
CA LYS A 589 -59.83 18.88 -42.22
C LYS A 589 -60.61 18.96 -40.91
N ALA A 590 -59.98 19.51 -39.86
CA ALA A 590 -60.60 19.62 -38.53
C ALA A 590 -61.69 20.70 -38.47
N TYR A 591 -61.47 21.85 -39.09
CA TYR A 591 -62.35 23.03 -38.98
C TYR A 591 -63.24 23.26 -40.21
N LYS A 592 -63.04 22.49 -41.29
CA LYS A 592 -63.75 22.61 -42.57
C LYS A 592 -63.66 24.02 -43.18
N ARG A 593 -62.57 24.72 -42.89
CA ARG A 593 -62.28 26.09 -43.33
C ARG A 593 -60.79 26.23 -43.62
N THR A 594 -60.45 27.00 -44.66
CA THR A 594 -59.06 27.31 -45.01
C THR A 594 -58.43 28.24 -43.97
N PRO A 595 -57.35 27.81 -43.28
CA PRO A 595 -56.71 28.64 -42.29
C PRO A 595 -55.84 29.72 -42.94
N VAL A 596 -55.69 30.83 -42.24
CA VAL A 596 -54.70 31.85 -42.55
C VAL A 596 -53.36 31.43 -41.95
N LEU A 597 -52.29 31.49 -42.74
CA LEU A 597 -50.95 31.06 -42.32
C LEU A 597 -50.10 32.27 -41.95
N TYR A 598 -49.48 32.20 -40.78
CA TYR A 598 -48.46 33.12 -40.30
C TYR A 598 -47.18 32.36 -39.97
N LEU A 599 -46.06 32.87 -40.47
CA LEU A 599 -44.73 32.52 -40.02
C LEU A 599 -44.18 33.69 -39.21
N VAL A 600 -43.94 33.46 -37.93
CA VAL A 600 -43.47 34.48 -36.99
C VAL A 600 -42.01 34.22 -36.68
N PHE A 601 -41.15 35.18 -37.01
CA PHE A 601 -39.76 35.20 -36.58
C PHE A 601 -39.61 36.06 -35.33
N LEU A 602 -38.87 35.59 -34.32
CA LEU A 602 -38.49 36.47 -33.22
C LEU A 602 -37.66 37.65 -33.74
N ALA A 603 -36.68 37.37 -34.61
CA ALA A 603 -35.89 38.38 -35.33
C ALA A 603 -35.52 37.92 -36.74
N ASN A 604 -35.36 38.87 -37.67
CA ASN A 604 -34.79 38.62 -39.01
C ASN A 604 -33.36 39.17 -39.05
N LYS A 605 -32.46 38.55 -38.27
CA LYS A 605 -31.08 39.03 -38.11
C LYS A 605 -30.32 39.10 -39.43
N ASN A 606 -30.57 38.14 -40.31
CA ASN A 606 -29.88 38.00 -41.59
C ASN A 606 -30.47 38.89 -42.70
N GLN A 607 -31.47 39.72 -42.37
CA GLN A 607 -32.15 40.64 -43.30
C GLN A 607 -32.63 39.96 -44.59
N TYR A 608 -33.05 38.69 -44.50
CA TYR A 608 -33.50 37.95 -45.67
C TYR A 608 -34.77 38.59 -46.25
N GLU A 609 -34.90 38.48 -47.57
CA GLU A 609 -36.11 38.89 -48.29
C GLU A 609 -37.23 37.86 -48.02
N LEU A 610 -38.19 38.25 -47.19
CA LEU A 610 -39.26 37.35 -46.73
C LEU A 610 -40.42 37.22 -47.75
N SER A 611 -40.34 37.92 -48.88
CA SER A 611 -41.28 37.85 -50.01
C SER A 611 -41.40 36.44 -50.62
N TYR A 612 -40.42 35.56 -50.33
CA TYR A 612 -40.47 34.14 -50.71
C TYR A 612 -41.74 33.44 -50.18
N PHE A 613 -42.13 33.72 -48.93
CA PHE A 613 -43.26 33.07 -48.27
C PHE A 613 -44.62 33.57 -48.79
N GLU A 614 -44.68 34.83 -49.25
CA GLU A 614 -45.89 35.44 -49.81
C GLU A 614 -46.37 34.70 -51.06
N LYS A 615 -45.44 34.15 -51.87
CA LYS A 615 -45.76 33.30 -53.04
C LYS A 615 -46.58 32.05 -52.69
N TYR A 616 -46.56 31.64 -51.41
CA TYR A 616 -47.29 30.48 -50.90
C TYR A 616 -48.48 30.89 -50.02
N ASN A 617 -48.90 32.16 -50.05
CA ASN A 617 -49.94 32.71 -49.18
C ASN A 617 -49.63 32.56 -47.68
N ILE A 618 -48.35 32.65 -47.31
CA ILE A 618 -47.90 32.65 -45.91
C ILE A 618 -47.54 34.09 -45.54
N ASN A 619 -48.25 34.64 -44.56
CA ASN A 619 -47.94 35.96 -44.01
C ASN A 619 -46.72 35.85 -43.10
N VAL A 620 -45.85 36.86 -43.11
CA VAL A 620 -44.63 36.83 -42.29
C VAL A 620 -44.65 37.99 -41.29
N LEU A 621 -44.39 37.67 -40.03
CA LEU A 621 -44.30 38.64 -38.94
C LEU A 621 -42.91 38.57 -38.31
N VAL A 622 -42.27 39.71 -38.09
CA VAL A 622 -41.01 39.80 -37.34
C VAL A 622 -41.29 40.46 -36.00
N LEU A 623 -41.28 39.66 -34.93
CA LEU A 623 -41.75 40.04 -33.61
C LEU A 623 -40.87 41.10 -32.95
N GLU A 624 -39.56 41.15 -33.25
CA GLU A 624 -38.64 42.17 -32.75
C GLU A 624 -39.18 43.59 -32.93
N ARG A 625 -39.80 43.88 -34.09
CA ARG A 625 -40.37 45.20 -34.37
C ARG A 625 -41.53 45.55 -33.43
N GLU A 626 -42.31 44.55 -33.07
CA GLU A 626 -43.44 44.69 -32.15
C GLU A 626 -42.97 44.77 -30.69
N LEU A 627 -41.98 43.96 -30.31
CA LEU A 627 -41.41 43.97 -28.96
C LEU A 627 -40.72 45.29 -28.60
N ARG A 628 -40.15 46.01 -29.59
CA ARG A 628 -39.59 47.37 -29.40
C ARG A 628 -40.59 48.40 -28.88
N LYS A 629 -41.89 48.11 -28.94
CA LYS A 629 -42.94 48.96 -28.34
C LYS A 629 -43.08 48.78 -26.83
N TYR A 630 -42.64 47.63 -26.30
CA TYR A 630 -42.85 47.21 -24.91
C TYR A 630 -41.54 47.08 -24.12
N LEU A 631 -40.43 46.81 -24.80
CA LEU A 631 -39.13 46.56 -24.21
C LEU A 631 -38.10 47.58 -24.73
N ASP A 632 -37.19 48.01 -23.87
CA ASP A 632 -36.07 48.87 -24.28
C ASP A 632 -35.08 48.09 -25.17
N ILE A 633 -34.30 48.84 -25.96
CA ILE A 633 -33.39 48.28 -26.95
C ILE A 633 -32.34 47.35 -26.33
N ASN A 634 -31.86 47.62 -25.11
CA ASN A 634 -30.85 46.78 -24.46
C ASN A 634 -31.45 45.45 -24.01
N THR A 635 -32.72 45.45 -23.58
CA THR A 635 -33.42 44.21 -23.22
C THR A 635 -33.66 43.33 -24.45
N ILE A 636 -34.04 43.94 -25.57
CA ILE A 636 -34.22 43.22 -26.85
C ILE A 636 -32.88 42.69 -27.36
N GLU A 637 -31.83 43.51 -27.34
CA GLU A 637 -30.49 43.06 -27.73
C GLU A 637 -30.02 41.90 -26.86
N LYS A 638 -30.23 41.94 -25.54
CA LYS A 638 -29.92 40.81 -24.63
C LYS A 638 -30.71 39.54 -24.94
N LEU A 639 -31.99 39.66 -25.30
CA LEU A 639 -32.82 38.52 -25.73
C LEU A 639 -32.35 37.95 -27.07
N LEU A 640 -31.77 38.80 -27.92
CA LEU A 640 -31.29 38.46 -29.26
C LEU A 640 -29.78 38.20 -29.31
N VAL A 641 -29.01 38.29 -28.22
CA VAL A 641 -27.59 37.93 -28.25
C VAL A 641 -27.48 36.46 -28.59
N ASP A 642 -26.84 36.16 -29.71
CA ASP A 642 -26.31 34.83 -29.93
C ASP A 642 -25.21 34.64 -28.88
N ILE A 643 -25.45 33.77 -27.89
CA ILE A 643 -24.34 33.23 -27.11
C ILE A 643 -23.40 32.65 -28.17
N PRO A 644 -22.17 33.17 -28.32
CA PRO A 644 -21.25 32.69 -29.33
C PRO A 644 -21.18 31.18 -29.18
N SER A 645 -21.42 30.48 -30.29
CA SER A 645 -21.05 29.06 -30.38
C SER A 645 -19.55 29.04 -30.20
N ILE A 646 -19.07 28.86 -28.98
CA ILE A 646 -17.69 28.49 -28.75
C ILE A 646 -17.58 27.14 -29.45
N SER A 647 -16.91 27.13 -30.60
CA SER A 647 -16.68 25.90 -31.33
C SER A 647 -15.90 24.98 -30.41
N LEU A 648 -16.35 23.74 -30.25
CA LEU A 648 -15.56 22.71 -29.58
C LEU A 648 -14.16 22.62 -30.22
N ASP A 649 -14.04 22.89 -31.52
CA ASP A 649 -12.75 22.92 -32.22
C ASP A 649 -11.83 24.07 -31.74
N GLU A 650 -12.38 25.22 -31.34
CA GLU A 650 -11.59 26.35 -30.78
C GLU A 650 -11.10 26.07 -29.35
N ILE A 651 -11.86 25.29 -28.58
CA ILE A 651 -11.41 24.82 -27.26
C ILE A 651 -10.32 23.77 -27.43
N HIS A 652 -10.51 22.82 -28.36
CA HIS A 652 -9.53 21.79 -28.67
C HIS A 652 -8.22 22.36 -29.23
N SER A 653 -8.25 23.37 -30.10
CA SER A 653 -7.03 23.99 -30.66
C SER A 653 -6.19 24.78 -29.67
N ASN A 654 -6.74 25.13 -28.49
CA ASN A 654 -6.03 25.85 -27.44
C ASN A 654 -5.56 24.95 -26.27
N LEU A 655 -5.97 23.68 -26.26
CA LEU A 655 -5.64 22.69 -25.22
C LEU A 655 -4.61 21.63 -25.67
N TYR A 656 -4.28 21.58 -26.96
CA TYR A 656 -3.17 20.82 -27.55
C TYR A 656 -2.10 21.78 -28.05
#